data_AF-A0A847YAY9-F1
#
_entry.id   AF-A0A847YAY9-F1
#
_cell.length_a   1.000
_cell.length_b   1.000
_cell.length_c   1.000
_cell.angle_alpha   90.00
_cell.angle_beta   90.00
_cell.angle_gamma   90.00
#
_symmetry.space_group_name_H-M   'P 1'
#
loop_
_entity.id
_entity.type
_entity.pdbx_description
1 polymer ?
#
loop_
_entity_poly.entity_id
_entity_poly.type
_entity_poly.pdbx_seq_one_letter_code
_entity_poly.pdbx_strand_id
1 'polypeptide(L)'
;MRLGFRLLDLCLSASFLFQCGGLPAAMTEVPAPAVLSEAEVPWAVGGAGGAYFFAGEGPLWVEVYKRDLHRYNRVTELRAILVGPDRRVLAEARIPDDGLPGGKGPGPFQAVRLEAEVDRPGVYGLNITISQDRYGEEIAWGFRTNCPQYVIETARGHRDEAHREPIVLLQPDKPGDVVFLPRPGEFGVEAAGLPDDVTALQVFDARDKLLAEIPVTAGKAAHRFPASLSRDAVPWRIHFPKQQGVLHIDGVTQWDPGDRHRDVTAWTPQPRAWFDWLPNRRLLTPYRRVVFGEPQAEGAVVFQLRNQAPAARKFWLSPEFPRDSWPVRIDGPESLDLKPDETKSVTVRYRVGAEGESRECFIRVRPDDASGITTYSALTVIAGRSPAESPLSLPLMLRPYEHENEQLGYLPDYPTDNQVYFDMENRPYVSEGRALFVWDGRQWDRRELAAVSRWADSGKAVQSAGALTPKIAFDRRNRIYLVAQIDGRSCLLVSGDGARTFSAYEIPSRQGDGRAFDLEVFTGHNVSDGPPPLLRYTFLEADPQVFWRRLYRLELILPELRGDEIVFAQPIVVSQSVLGHSAHSGSPSCVVSHEGRVHVIWSEATDPAERVPGAPTYVATYDRAKAELGPKAFVGYGPPANDVHNTPSVTLDSRGYLHTLGGTHGAPFPYARSLVPNDAGGGWTEPKILGEGLRQTYIGLVCGRDDALHAVFRLWKSQEPPHPLSIFATLSHQLKPAEGAWQSPQVLVIPPFSEYSVFYHRLTIDRLGRLFLSYDCWSTYWFYRNDRAETGRALLTSPDGGRTWKLADQTDLTRLVPLPQ
;
A
#
# COMPACT_ATOMS: atom_id res chain seq x y z
N MET A 1 -4.67 -81.09 1.00
CA MET A 1 -3.87 -82.33 1.15
C MET A 1 -2.41 -81.97 0.96
N ARG A 2 -1.55 -82.03 2.00
CA ARG A 2 -0.11 -81.64 2.03
C ARG A 2 0.18 -80.13 1.76
N LEU A 3 0.80 -79.42 2.71
CA LEU A 3 2.22 -78.99 2.80
C LEU A 3 2.71 -78.06 1.66
N GLY A 4 3.51 -77.01 1.90
CA GLY A 4 4.04 -76.43 3.16
C GLY A 4 5.27 -75.52 2.94
N PHE A 5 5.72 -74.79 3.98
CA PHE A 5 6.83 -73.79 4.03
C PHE A 5 6.54 -72.45 3.28
N ARG A 6 6.85 -71.22 3.78
CA ARG A 6 7.99 -70.61 4.52
C ARG A 6 9.24 -70.36 3.64
N LEU A 7 9.98 -69.25 3.75
CA LEU A 7 9.87 -68.04 4.60
C LEU A 7 9.40 -66.83 3.73
N LEU A 8 9.76 -65.52 3.78
CA LEU A 8 10.69 -64.64 4.52
C LEU A 8 10.05 -63.23 4.79
N ASP A 9 10.70 -62.47 5.68
CA ASP A 9 10.84 -61.00 5.82
C ASP A 9 9.65 -60.04 5.59
N LEU A 10 9.13 -59.52 6.72
CA LEU A 10 8.60 -58.15 6.82
C LEU A 10 9.68 -57.25 7.45
N CYS A 11 10.08 -56.18 6.77
CA CYS A 11 10.81 -55.07 7.39
C CYS A 11 9.83 -53.99 7.91
N LEU A 12 10.17 -53.37 9.04
CA LEU A 12 9.36 -52.30 9.63
C LEU A 12 9.45 -51.01 8.81
N SER A 13 8.30 -50.38 8.58
CA SER A 13 8.21 -48.94 8.29
C SER A 13 7.14 -48.32 9.18
N ALA A 14 7.58 -47.76 10.32
CA ALA A 14 6.70 -47.07 11.26
C ALA A 14 6.33 -45.68 10.74
N SER A 15 5.11 -45.51 10.23
CA SER A 15 4.59 -44.23 9.77
C SER A 15 4.35 -43.28 10.96
N PHE A 16 5.27 -42.34 11.20
CA PHE A 16 5.05 -41.24 12.13
C PHE A 16 4.01 -40.25 11.57
N LEU A 17 2.76 -40.43 11.99
CA LEU A 17 1.69 -39.46 11.75
C LEU A 17 1.90 -38.24 12.65
N PHE A 18 2.45 -37.16 12.09
CA PHE A 18 2.44 -35.84 12.73
C PHE A 18 1.01 -35.26 12.75
N GLN A 19 0.25 -35.63 13.78
CA GLN A 19 -1.00 -34.94 14.10
C GLN A 19 -0.68 -33.56 14.70
N CYS A 20 -0.65 -32.53 13.87
CA CYS A 20 -0.74 -31.14 14.33
C CYS A 20 -2.16 -30.84 14.84
N GLY A 21 -2.50 -31.44 15.99
CA GLY A 21 -3.71 -31.14 16.74
C GLY A 21 -3.61 -29.76 17.36
N GLY A 22 -4.03 -28.74 16.62
CA GLY A 22 -4.20 -27.38 17.14
C GLY A 22 -5.27 -27.34 18.22
N LEU A 23 -4.86 -27.54 19.48
CA LEU A 23 -5.68 -27.20 20.63
C LEU A 23 -6.06 -25.71 20.53
N PRO A 24 -7.30 -25.32 20.85
CA PRO A 24 -7.59 -23.91 21.07
C PRO A 24 -6.68 -23.42 22.19
N ALA A 25 -5.89 -22.38 21.92
CA ALA A 25 -5.15 -21.70 22.97
C ALA A 25 -6.18 -21.25 24.01
N ALA A 26 -6.07 -21.76 25.24
CA ALA A 26 -6.89 -21.26 26.34
C ALA A 26 -6.63 -19.76 26.43
N MET A 27 -7.69 -18.96 26.42
CA MET A 27 -7.57 -17.51 26.65
C MET A 27 -7.09 -17.32 28.09
N THR A 28 -5.77 -17.19 28.25
CA THR A 28 -5.16 -16.66 29.46
C THR A 28 -5.81 -15.31 29.72
N GLU A 29 -6.42 -15.14 30.89
CA GLU A 29 -7.05 -13.88 31.28
C GLU A 29 -6.01 -12.76 31.10
N VAL A 30 -6.30 -11.82 30.20
CA VAL A 30 -5.46 -10.63 30.03
C VAL A 30 -5.51 -9.88 31.36
N PRO A 31 -4.36 -9.64 32.03
CA PRO A 31 -4.36 -8.94 33.31
C PRO A 31 -5.09 -7.60 33.16
N ALA A 32 -6.02 -7.32 34.07
CA ALA A 32 -6.70 -6.03 34.08
C ALA A 32 -5.67 -4.89 34.15
N PRO A 33 -5.80 -3.83 33.34
CA PRO A 33 -4.83 -2.76 33.28
C PRO A 33 -4.74 -2.04 34.64
N ALA A 34 -3.54 -1.59 35.00
CA ALA A 34 -3.36 -0.82 36.23
C ALA A 34 -4.04 0.54 36.09
N VAL A 35 -4.78 0.98 37.12
CA VAL A 35 -5.35 2.33 37.15
C VAL A 35 -4.35 3.29 37.78
N LEU A 36 -3.97 4.34 37.04
CA LEU A 36 -3.07 5.40 37.49
C LEU A 36 -3.85 6.61 38.02
N SER A 37 -3.29 7.30 39.01
CA SER A 37 -3.76 8.62 39.43
C SER A 37 -3.25 9.74 38.52
N GLU A 38 -3.98 10.86 38.47
CA GLU A 38 -3.56 12.06 37.73
C GLU A 38 -2.18 12.58 38.15
N ALA A 39 -1.78 12.34 39.41
CA ALA A 39 -0.46 12.69 39.92
C ALA A 39 0.67 11.91 39.21
N GLU A 40 0.42 10.67 38.81
CA GLU A 40 1.41 9.77 38.20
C GLU A 40 1.62 9.95 36.70
N VAL A 41 0.65 10.56 36.01
CA VAL A 41 0.68 10.81 34.55
C VAL A 41 1.40 12.13 34.25
N PRO A 42 2.64 12.13 33.72
CA PRO A 42 3.43 13.36 33.57
C PRO A 42 2.96 14.27 32.42
N TRP A 43 2.43 13.66 31.36
CA TRP A 43 1.92 14.31 30.14
C TRP A 43 0.89 13.38 29.51
N ALA A 44 0.00 13.89 28.66
CA ALA A 44 -0.91 13.08 27.87
C ALA A 44 -1.29 13.83 26.59
N VAL A 45 -1.50 13.10 25.49
CA VAL A 45 -1.87 13.67 24.19
C VAL A 45 -3.04 12.94 23.52
N GLY A 46 -3.78 13.68 22.71
CA GLY A 46 -4.66 13.12 21.68
C GLY A 46 -3.87 12.80 20.41
N GLY A 47 -4.50 12.07 19.50
CA GLY A 47 -3.86 11.54 18.28
C GLY A 47 -3.56 10.04 18.38
N ALA A 48 -3.56 9.34 17.24
CA ALA A 48 -2.83 8.08 17.10
C ALA A 48 -1.34 8.36 16.81
N GLY A 49 -0.51 7.32 16.66
CA GLY A 49 0.89 7.49 16.24
C GLY A 49 1.81 6.48 16.91
N GLY A 50 2.91 6.97 17.48
CA GLY A 50 3.87 6.13 18.19
C GLY A 50 5.07 6.90 18.73
N ALA A 51 6.12 6.16 19.08
CA ALA A 51 7.40 6.72 19.52
C ALA A 51 8.58 5.84 19.10
N TYR A 52 9.77 6.42 18.99
CA TYR A 52 11.03 5.73 18.75
C TYR A 52 11.96 5.94 19.94
N PHE A 53 12.70 4.90 20.31
CA PHE A 53 13.56 4.86 21.50
C PHE A 53 14.98 4.50 21.08
N PHE A 54 15.96 5.32 21.44
CA PHE A 54 17.37 4.95 21.29
C PHE A 54 17.83 4.24 22.56
N ALA A 55 17.65 2.92 22.59
CA ALA A 55 17.96 2.09 23.75
C ALA A 55 19.41 1.57 23.68
N GLY A 56 20.07 1.56 24.83
CA GLY A 56 21.32 0.84 25.08
C GLY A 56 21.06 -0.53 25.71
N GLU A 57 22.12 -1.31 25.92
CA GLU A 57 22.04 -2.69 26.42
C GLU A 57 21.38 -2.81 27.81
N GLY A 58 20.67 -3.93 28.01
CA GLY A 58 19.92 -4.24 29.24
C GLY A 58 18.39 -4.19 29.06
N PRO A 59 17.61 -4.18 30.14
CA PRO A 59 16.15 -4.22 30.06
C PRO A 59 15.57 -2.88 29.57
N LEU A 60 14.76 -2.92 28.52
CA LEU A 60 13.90 -1.82 28.08
C LEU A 60 12.47 -2.07 28.56
N TRP A 61 11.87 -1.11 29.25
CA TRP A 61 10.43 -1.11 29.52
C TRP A 61 9.77 0.18 29.04
N VAL A 62 8.54 0.04 28.53
CA VAL A 62 7.67 1.14 28.16
C VAL A 62 6.30 0.87 28.74
N GLU A 63 5.89 1.68 29.71
CA GLU A 63 4.57 1.63 30.32
C GLU A 63 3.69 2.65 29.61
N VAL A 64 2.73 2.16 28.82
CA VAL A 64 1.78 2.97 28.05
C VAL A 64 0.52 3.15 28.89
N TYR A 65 -0.01 4.37 28.95
CA TYR A 65 -1.27 4.68 29.61
C TYR A 65 -2.23 5.41 28.69
N LYS A 66 -3.53 5.23 28.94
CA LYS A 66 -4.64 5.73 28.12
C LYS A 66 -5.87 5.98 28.98
N ARG A 67 -6.62 7.04 28.67
CA ARG A 67 -7.99 7.25 29.14
C ARG A 67 -8.91 7.55 27.96
N ASP A 68 -10.17 7.17 28.09
CA ASP A 68 -11.23 7.56 27.16
C ASP A 68 -11.76 8.97 27.52
N LEU A 69 -12.19 9.73 26.51
CA LEU A 69 -12.65 11.12 26.64
C LEU A 69 -14.18 11.26 26.55
N HIS A 70 -14.87 10.21 26.12
CA HIS A 70 -16.33 10.10 26.04
C HIS A 70 -17.02 11.28 25.34
N ARG A 71 -16.50 11.74 24.19
CA ARG A 71 -17.15 12.78 23.38
C ARG A 71 -18.23 12.15 22.51
N TYR A 72 -17.98 10.95 22.00
CA TYR A 72 -18.93 10.08 21.31
C TYR A 72 -19.04 8.71 21.97
N ASN A 73 -20.01 7.91 21.55
CA ASN A 73 -20.20 6.54 22.02
C ASN A 73 -19.51 5.53 21.08
N ARG A 74 -18.18 5.44 21.16
CA ARG A 74 -17.34 4.46 20.45
C ARG A 74 -16.76 3.46 21.45
N VAL A 75 -16.19 2.35 20.96
CA VAL A 75 -15.39 1.42 21.78
C VAL A 75 -13.94 1.58 21.38
N THR A 76 -13.11 2.10 22.27
CA THR A 76 -11.73 2.57 21.98
C THR A 76 -10.65 1.76 22.69
N GLU A 77 -10.54 0.46 22.39
CA GLU A 77 -9.34 -0.32 22.74
C GLU A 77 -8.11 0.28 22.05
N LEU A 78 -7.07 0.59 22.83
CA LEU A 78 -5.72 0.91 22.36
C LEU A 78 -4.89 -0.37 22.32
N ARG A 79 -4.21 -0.61 21.19
CA ARG A 79 -3.22 -1.67 20.99
C ARG A 79 -1.84 -1.05 20.81
N ALA A 80 -0.94 -1.38 21.74
CA ALA A 80 0.45 -0.95 21.79
C ALA A 80 1.38 -2.08 21.34
N ILE A 81 2.30 -1.81 20.42
CA ILE A 81 3.21 -2.81 19.83
C ILE A 81 4.64 -2.30 19.89
N LEU A 82 5.48 -2.93 20.72
CA LEU A 82 6.91 -2.66 20.84
C LEU A 82 7.70 -3.50 19.82
N VAL A 83 8.54 -2.85 19.02
CA VAL A 83 9.32 -3.46 17.94
C VAL A 83 10.81 -3.13 18.02
N GLY A 84 11.64 -4.07 17.60
CA GLY A 84 13.09 -3.93 17.59
C GLY A 84 13.63 -3.02 16.47
N PRO A 85 14.96 -2.82 16.41
CA PRO A 85 15.65 -2.18 15.29
C PRO A 85 15.39 -2.86 13.95
N ASP A 86 15.26 -4.19 13.94
CA ASP A 86 14.86 -5.00 12.77
C ASP A 86 13.34 -5.03 12.50
N ARG A 87 12.56 -4.32 13.34
CA ARG A 87 11.09 -4.29 13.36
C ARG A 87 10.41 -5.62 13.68
N ARG A 88 11.12 -6.59 14.25
CA ARG A 88 10.49 -7.75 14.92
C ARG A 88 9.64 -7.27 16.10
N VAL A 89 8.42 -7.79 16.24
CA VAL A 89 7.58 -7.53 17.41
C VAL A 89 8.20 -8.21 18.62
N LEU A 90 8.43 -7.44 19.68
CA LEU A 90 9.05 -7.91 20.93
C LEU A 90 8.00 -8.07 22.04
N ALA A 91 7.03 -7.15 22.08
CA ALA A 91 5.88 -7.22 22.97
C ALA A 91 4.66 -6.55 22.32
N GLU A 92 3.46 -7.04 22.65
CA GLU A 92 2.18 -6.39 22.36
C GLU A 92 1.35 -6.34 23.65
N ALA A 93 0.67 -5.22 23.88
CA ALA A 93 -0.26 -5.05 24.99
C ALA A 93 -1.50 -4.27 24.54
N ARG A 94 -2.61 -4.41 25.27
CA ARG A 94 -3.89 -3.75 24.97
C ARG A 94 -4.44 -3.07 26.22
N ILE A 95 -4.95 -1.87 26.03
CA ILE A 95 -5.72 -1.14 27.03
C ILE A 95 -7.16 -1.10 26.52
N PRO A 96 -8.13 -1.76 27.17
CA PRO A 96 -9.51 -1.82 26.73
C PRO A 96 -10.18 -0.43 26.77
N ASP A 97 -11.38 -0.38 26.24
CA ASP A 97 -12.37 0.65 26.55
C ASP A 97 -12.73 0.61 28.05
N ASP A 98 -12.92 1.76 28.72
CA ASP A 98 -13.31 1.76 30.14
C ASP A 98 -14.80 1.47 30.42
N GLY A 99 -15.64 1.46 29.38
CA GLY A 99 -17.06 1.11 29.45
C GLY A 99 -17.99 2.23 29.91
N LEU A 100 -17.50 3.45 30.13
CA LEU A 100 -18.35 4.60 30.45
C LEU A 100 -19.08 5.14 29.20
N PRO A 101 -20.35 5.54 29.30
CA PRO A 101 -21.10 6.05 28.15
C PRO A 101 -20.65 7.46 27.72
N GLY A 102 -20.87 7.78 26.45
CA GLY A 102 -20.63 9.12 25.89
C GLY A 102 -21.28 10.25 26.72
N GLY A 103 -20.58 11.37 26.84
CA GLY A 103 -21.00 12.55 27.62
C GLY A 103 -20.60 12.52 29.10
N LYS A 104 -19.84 11.53 29.58
CA LYS A 104 -19.39 11.44 30.99
C LYS A 104 -18.15 12.27 31.33
N GLY A 105 -17.44 12.80 30.33
CA GLY A 105 -16.13 13.42 30.51
C GLY A 105 -15.01 12.38 30.60
N PRO A 106 -13.75 12.79 30.85
CA PRO A 106 -12.60 11.88 30.82
C PRO A 106 -12.71 10.76 31.87
N GLY A 107 -12.40 9.54 31.44
CA GLY A 107 -12.30 8.37 32.30
C GLY A 107 -10.97 8.27 33.06
N PRO A 108 -10.79 7.22 33.89
CA PRO A 108 -9.53 6.95 34.57
C PRO A 108 -8.41 6.62 33.57
N PHE A 109 -7.17 6.95 33.92
CA PHE A 109 -6.02 6.44 33.19
C PHE A 109 -5.80 4.96 33.52
N GLN A 110 -5.95 4.11 32.50
CA GLN A 110 -5.55 2.71 32.51
C GLN A 110 -4.14 2.56 31.92
N ALA A 111 -3.36 1.60 32.39
CA ALA A 111 -1.96 1.42 31.99
C ALA A 111 -1.55 -0.06 31.82
N VAL A 112 -0.65 -0.30 30.87
CA VAL A 112 0.00 -1.60 30.61
C VAL A 112 1.48 -1.40 30.33
N ARG A 113 2.30 -2.40 30.71
CA ARG A 113 3.76 -2.34 30.57
C ARG A 113 4.25 -3.36 29.55
N LEU A 114 4.98 -2.87 28.56
CA LEU A 114 5.70 -3.67 27.57
C LEU A 114 7.17 -3.73 28.00
N GLU A 115 7.79 -4.91 27.92
CA GLU A 115 9.19 -5.13 28.28
C GLU A 115 9.91 -5.93 27.18
N ALA A 116 11.19 -5.65 27.00
CA ALA A 116 12.09 -6.40 26.12
C ALA A 116 13.53 -6.29 26.63
N GLU A 117 14.34 -7.33 26.43
CA GLU A 117 15.78 -7.23 26.68
C GLU A 117 16.48 -6.64 25.44
N VAL A 118 17.39 -5.69 25.65
CA VAL A 118 18.19 -5.06 24.60
C VAL A 118 19.56 -5.75 24.55
N ASP A 119 19.67 -6.80 23.73
CA ASP A 119 20.95 -7.43 23.40
C ASP A 119 21.95 -6.45 22.76
N ARG A 120 21.44 -5.45 22.04
CA ARG A 120 22.17 -4.64 21.05
C ARG A 120 21.59 -3.23 20.99
N PRO A 121 22.39 -2.16 21.18
CA PRO A 121 21.89 -0.80 21.12
C PRO A 121 21.27 -0.48 19.75
N GLY A 122 20.19 0.28 19.71
CA GLY A 122 19.41 0.46 18.49
C GLY A 122 18.23 1.41 18.59
N VAL A 123 17.59 1.68 17.45
CA VAL A 123 16.36 2.49 17.37
C VAL A 123 15.13 1.58 17.37
N TYR A 124 14.59 1.36 18.57
CA TYR A 124 13.35 0.63 18.82
C TYR A 124 12.13 1.51 18.48
N GLY A 125 10.96 0.90 18.29
CA GLY A 125 9.71 1.62 18.00
C GLY A 125 8.53 1.12 18.83
N LEU A 126 7.59 2.00 19.14
CA LEU A 126 6.28 1.71 19.72
C LEU A 126 5.21 2.23 18.76
N ASN A 127 4.38 1.33 18.22
CA ASN A 127 3.25 1.68 17.36
C ASN A 127 1.94 1.64 18.17
N ILE A 128 1.13 2.69 18.08
CA ILE A 128 -0.16 2.85 18.77
C ILE A 128 -1.30 2.84 17.75
N THR A 129 -2.20 1.87 17.89
CA THR A 129 -3.42 1.74 17.08
C THR A 129 -4.66 1.68 17.97
N ILE A 130 -5.81 2.17 17.50
CA ILE A 130 -6.99 2.44 18.34
C ILE A 130 -8.25 2.01 17.59
N SER A 131 -9.02 1.09 18.17
CA SER A 131 -10.29 0.65 17.56
C SER A 131 -11.33 1.77 17.49
N GLN A 132 -12.04 1.85 16.36
CA GLN A 132 -13.06 2.86 16.01
C GLN A 132 -12.59 4.33 16.02
N ASP A 133 -11.32 4.59 16.31
CA ASP A 133 -10.76 5.92 16.41
C ASP A 133 -9.35 6.00 15.82
N ARG A 134 -9.24 5.74 14.51
CA ARG A 134 -8.01 5.89 13.73
C ARG A 134 -7.33 7.27 13.83
N TYR A 135 -7.99 8.28 14.43
CA TYR A 135 -7.42 9.62 14.62
C TYR A 135 -6.97 9.92 16.05
N GLY A 136 -7.35 9.12 17.06
CA GLY A 136 -7.13 9.43 18.47
C GLY A 136 -7.87 10.71 18.93
N GLU A 137 -9.10 10.89 18.48
CA GLU A 137 -9.97 12.00 18.89
C GLU A 137 -10.79 11.69 20.15
N GLU A 138 -10.96 10.42 20.51
CA GLU A 138 -11.72 9.96 21.67
C GLU A 138 -10.86 9.49 22.85
N ILE A 139 -9.53 9.47 22.73
CA ILE A 139 -8.62 9.09 23.82
C ILE A 139 -7.59 10.17 24.14
N ALA A 140 -7.01 10.09 25.33
CA ALA A 140 -5.70 10.67 25.64
C ALA A 140 -4.74 9.56 26.06
N TRP A 141 -3.52 9.54 25.51
CA TRP A 141 -2.49 8.55 25.84
C TRP A 141 -1.12 9.18 26.11
N GLY A 142 -0.21 8.39 26.67
CA GLY A 142 1.20 8.70 26.81
C GLY A 142 2.00 7.49 27.30
N PHE A 143 3.24 7.69 27.73
CA PHE A 143 4.04 6.62 28.33
C PHE A 143 5.02 7.09 29.41
N ARG A 144 5.51 6.13 30.20
CA ARG A 144 6.75 6.20 31.01
C ARG A 144 7.73 5.15 30.47
N THR A 145 9.04 5.39 30.57
CA THR A 145 10.08 4.43 30.15
C THR A 145 11.36 4.67 30.95
N ASN A 146 12.25 3.67 31.00
CA ASN A 146 13.65 3.85 31.42
C ASN A 146 14.60 4.25 30.28
N CYS A 147 14.17 4.21 29.02
CA CYS A 147 14.98 4.71 27.92
C CYS A 147 15.14 6.24 28.04
N PRO A 148 16.36 6.78 28.18
CA PRO A 148 16.56 8.20 28.41
C PRO A 148 16.35 9.04 27.15
N GLN A 149 16.32 8.44 25.96
CA GLN A 149 16.27 9.13 24.67
C GLN A 149 15.15 8.58 23.78
N TYR A 150 14.12 9.39 23.56
CA TYR A 150 12.95 9.05 22.76
C TYR A 150 12.35 10.26 22.02
N VAL A 151 11.79 9.97 20.84
CA VAL A 151 11.08 10.93 19.99
C VAL A 151 9.70 10.35 19.67
N ILE A 152 8.65 11.15 19.89
CA ILE A 152 7.25 10.83 19.62
C ILE A 152 6.91 11.25 18.19
N GLU A 153 6.12 10.44 17.49
CA GLU A 153 5.52 10.77 16.20
C GLU A 153 4.00 10.62 16.28
N THR A 154 3.27 11.73 16.48
CA THR A 154 1.80 11.78 16.63
C THR A 154 1.07 11.88 15.28
N ALA A 155 1.48 11.07 14.29
CA ALA A 155 0.85 11.04 12.97
C ALA A 155 -0.35 10.07 12.95
N ARG A 156 -1.53 10.61 12.65
CA ARG A 156 -2.86 9.98 12.84
C ARG A 156 -3.29 9.09 11.66
N GLY A 157 -4.59 8.86 11.52
CA GLY A 157 -5.21 8.20 10.38
C GLY A 157 -5.35 9.11 9.16
N HIS A 158 -5.33 8.52 7.96
CA HIS A 158 -5.62 9.21 6.69
C HIS A 158 -6.94 9.98 6.68
N ARG A 159 -6.90 11.19 6.14
CA ARG A 159 -8.05 12.05 5.85
C ARG A 159 -8.06 12.50 4.40
N ASP A 160 -9.23 12.77 3.84
CA ASP A 160 -9.38 13.35 2.50
C ASP A 160 -9.26 14.89 2.51
N GLU A 161 -8.33 15.41 3.30
CA GLU A 161 -8.02 16.85 3.47
C GLU A 161 -6.50 17.10 3.35
N ALA A 162 -6.08 18.37 3.39
CA ALA A 162 -4.65 18.70 3.38
C ALA A 162 -3.97 18.20 4.67
N HIS A 163 -2.91 17.39 4.52
CA HIS A 163 -2.26 16.69 5.64
C HIS A 163 -1.76 17.66 6.72
N ARG A 164 -2.32 17.52 7.93
CA ARG A 164 -2.02 18.32 9.13
C ARG A 164 -2.17 17.45 10.36
N GLU A 165 -1.13 17.38 11.16
CA GLU A 165 -1.01 16.49 12.32
C GLU A 165 -0.66 17.29 13.57
N PRO A 166 -1.61 18.04 14.15
CA PRO A 166 -1.33 18.91 15.29
C PRO A 166 -1.04 18.10 16.56
N ILE A 167 -0.18 18.66 17.41
CA ILE A 167 0.09 18.13 18.75
C ILE A 167 -1.04 18.59 19.66
N VAL A 168 -1.76 17.66 20.29
CA VAL A 168 -2.93 17.96 21.12
C VAL A 168 -2.64 17.56 22.56
N LEU A 169 -2.34 18.54 23.41
CA LEU A 169 -2.00 18.35 24.81
C LEU A 169 -3.27 18.22 25.66
N LEU A 170 -3.32 17.21 26.54
CA LEU A 170 -4.52 16.80 27.32
C LEU A 170 -4.20 16.48 28.79
N GLN A 171 -3.32 17.26 29.44
CA GLN A 171 -3.02 17.18 30.87
C GLN A 171 -2.96 18.58 31.53
N PRO A 172 -4.10 19.28 31.69
CA PRO A 172 -4.16 20.70 32.08
C PRO A 172 -3.55 21.01 33.46
N ASP A 173 -3.53 20.06 34.40
CA ASP A 173 -3.10 20.30 35.78
C ASP A 173 -1.57 20.35 35.96
N LYS A 174 -0.80 20.22 34.86
CA LYS A 174 0.67 20.22 34.89
C LYS A 174 1.25 21.15 33.82
N PRO A 175 2.31 21.91 34.13
CA PRO A 175 3.13 22.54 33.10
C PRO A 175 3.88 21.47 32.30
N GLY A 176 4.40 21.82 31.13
CA GLY A 176 5.20 20.93 30.30
C GLY A 176 5.79 21.63 29.09
N ASP A 177 6.50 20.86 28.27
CA ASP A 177 7.21 21.36 27.10
C ASP A 177 6.82 20.58 25.84
N VAL A 178 6.91 21.23 24.68
CA VAL A 178 6.96 20.56 23.37
C VAL A 178 8.31 20.88 22.74
N VAL A 179 9.16 19.85 22.62
CA VAL A 179 10.50 19.96 22.07
C VAL A 179 10.54 19.41 20.65
N PHE A 180 11.04 20.21 19.70
CA PHE A 180 10.91 19.95 18.26
C PHE A 180 12.12 20.48 17.46
N LEU A 181 12.29 20.00 16.22
CA LEU A 181 13.28 20.56 15.28
C LEU A 181 12.61 21.65 14.40
N PRO A 182 12.92 22.95 14.59
CA PRO A 182 12.40 24.02 13.73
C PRO A 182 12.95 23.92 12.30
N ARG A 183 12.13 24.25 11.29
CA ARG A 183 12.60 24.34 9.90
C ARG A 183 13.62 25.49 9.73
N PRO A 184 14.56 25.43 8.77
CA PRO A 184 15.59 26.45 8.62
C PRO A 184 15.07 27.85 8.24
N GLY A 185 13.98 27.90 7.47
CA GLY A 185 13.38 29.14 6.99
C GLY A 185 12.54 29.88 8.02
N GLU A 186 11.73 30.82 7.53
CA GLU A 186 10.67 31.46 8.31
C GLU A 186 9.54 30.44 8.57
N PHE A 187 8.98 30.47 9.78
CA PHE A 187 7.96 29.49 10.18
C PHE A 187 6.98 30.05 11.22
N GLY A 188 5.70 29.70 11.07
CA GLY A 188 4.64 30.00 12.01
C GLY A 188 4.52 28.97 13.14
N VAL A 189 4.05 29.45 14.29
CA VAL A 189 3.58 28.66 15.43
C VAL A 189 2.20 29.19 15.81
N GLU A 190 1.21 28.32 15.92
CA GLU A 190 -0.16 28.65 16.32
C GLU A 190 -0.63 27.67 17.39
N ALA A 191 -1.20 28.18 18.49
CA ALA A 191 -1.76 27.39 19.57
C ALA A 191 -3.19 27.87 19.89
N ALA A 192 -4.11 26.94 20.15
CA ALA A 192 -5.52 27.23 20.44
C ALA A 192 -6.10 26.29 21.50
N GLY A 193 -7.14 26.74 22.22
CA GLY A 193 -7.74 25.97 23.31
C GLY A 193 -6.93 26.02 24.61
N LEU A 194 -6.08 27.04 24.76
CA LEU A 194 -5.31 27.31 25.99
C LEU A 194 -6.28 27.75 27.11
N PRO A 195 -6.03 27.37 28.38
CA PRO A 195 -6.83 27.83 29.53
C PRO A 195 -6.79 29.36 29.70
N ASP A 196 -7.88 29.95 30.21
CA ASP A 196 -8.04 31.41 30.34
C ASP A 196 -7.03 32.09 31.30
N ASP A 197 -6.39 31.32 32.19
CA ASP A 197 -5.35 31.82 33.10
C ASP A 197 -3.91 31.69 32.54
N VAL A 198 -3.74 31.15 31.32
CA VAL A 198 -2.46 31.12 30.62
C VAL A 198 -2.31 32.40 29.77
N THR A 199 -1.47 33.33 30.21
CA THR A 199 -1.29 34.65 29.56
C THR A 199 -0.22 34.67 28.46
N ALA A 200 0.72 33.71 28.47
CA ALA A 200 1.78 33.60 27.47
C ALA A 200 2.29 32.15 27.33
N LEU A 201 2.86 31.83 26.17
CA LEU A 201 3.74 30.68 25.96
C LEU A 201 5.19 31.18 25.75
N GLN A 202 6.19 30.43 26.19
CA GLN A 202 7.60 30.83 26.08
C GLN A 202 8.37 29.85 25.18
N VAL A 203 9.22 30.36 24.29
CA VAL A 203 10.00 29.53 23.35
C VAL A 203 11.49 29.69 23.61
N PHE A 204 12.20 28.57 23.76
CA PHE A 204 13.62 28.51 24.10
C PHE A 204 14.43 27.71 23.06
N ASP A 205 15.72 28.01 22.94
CA ASP A 205 16.67 27.17 22.20
C ASP A 205 17.27 26.04 23.07
N ALA A 206 18.09 25.17 22.46
CA ALA A 206 18.76 24.07 23.15
C ALA A 206 19.80 24.48 24.23
N ARG A 207 19.97 25.78 24.47
CA ARG A 207 20.86 26.36 25.49
C ARG A 207 20.06 27.11 26.56
N ASP A 208 18.75 26.86 26.64
CA ASP A 208 17.74 27.51 27.49
C ASP A 208 17.69 29.04 27.34
N LYS A 209 18.14 29.57 26.19
CA LYS A 209 17.95 31.00 25.87
C LYS A 209 16.53 31.22 25.39
N LEU A 210 15.80 32.13 26.04
CA LEU A 210 14.50 32.61 25.57
C LEU A 210 14.64 33.27 24.19
N LEU A 211 13.85 32.79 23.23
CA LEU A 211 13.79 33.28 21.85
C LEU A 211 12.57 34.18 21.63
N ALA A 212 11.43 33.83 22.21
CA ALA A 212 10.20 34.61 22.15
C ALA A 212 9.30 34.32 23.36
N GLU A 213 8.51 35.32 23.74
CA GLU A 213 7.32 35.15 24.56
C GLU A 213 6.11 35.45 23.66
N ILE A 214 5.19 34.50 23.56
CA ILE A 214 4.04 34.55 22.66
C ILE A 214 2.80 34.87 23.52
N PRO A 215 2.21 36.08 23.42
CA PRO A 215 1.06 36.45 24.23
C PRO A 215 -0.17 35.63 23.83
N VAL A 216 -0.97 35.25 24.83
CA VAL A 216 -2.24 34.54 24.64
C VAL A 216 -3.38 35.55 24.68
N THR A 217 -4.29 35.45 23.72
CA THR A 217 -5.51 36.26 23.64
C THR A 217 -6.70 35.34 23.32
N ALA A 218 -7.71 35.32 24.20
CA ALA A 218 -8.90 34.47 24.07
C ALA A 218 -8.59 32.98 23.79
N GLY A 219 -7.71 32.39 24.62
CA GLY A 219 -7.31 30.98 24.51
C GLY A 219 -6.45 30.64 23.29
N LYS A 220 -5.88 31.64 22.59
CA LYS A 220 -5.04 31.46 21.39
C LYS A 220 -3.72 32.22 21.48
N ALA A 221 -2.65 31.64 20.95
CA ALA A 221 -1.34 32.27 20.77
C ALA A 221 -0.87 32.06 19.32
N ALA A 222 -0.19 33.04 18.74
CA ALA A 222 0.37 32.94 17.39
C ALA A 222 1.67 33.75 17.27
N HIS A 223 2.67 33.19 16.58
CA HIS A 223 3.95 33.84 16.32
C HIS A 223 4.55 33.38 14.99
N ARG A 224 5.39 34.21 14.36
CA ARG A 224 6.12 33.87 13.14
C ARG A 224 7.61 34.18 13.34
N PHE A 225 8.42 33.13 13.40
CA PHE A 225 9.86 33.22 13.62
C PHE A 225 10.57 33.51 12.29
N PRO A 226 11.39 34.58 12.21
CA PRO A 226 12.06 34.94 10.96
C PRO A 226 13.18 33.95 10.60
N ALA A 227 13.49 33.88 9.30
CA ALA A 227 14.61 33.11 8.77
C ALA A 227 16.00 33.64 9.23
N SER A 228 16.07 34.87 9.74
CA SER A 228 17.30 35.50 10.24
C SER A 228 17.66 35.12 11.68
N LEU A 229 16.74 34.48 12.42
CA LEU A 229 17.05 33.93 13.74
C LEU A 229 17.87 32.64 13.55
N SER A 230 18.95 32.47 14.33
CA SER A 230 19.84 31.29 14.25
C SER A 230 19.09 29.96 14.44
N ARG A 231 19.66 28.87 13.91
CA ARG A 231 19.22 27.48 14.15
C ARG A 231 20.37 26.61 14.72
N ASP A 232 21.42 27.24 15.26
CA ASP A 232 22.65 26.57 15.74
C ASP A 232 22.51 25.96 17.15
N ALA A 233 21.30 26.02 17.71
CA ALA A 233 20.93 25.54 19.03
C ALA A 233 19.56 24.85 18.93
N VAL A 234 19.58 23.59 18.49
CA VAL A 234 18.38 22.75 18.29
C VAL A 234 18.48 21.45 19.10
N PRO A 235 17.37 20.84 19.53
CA PRO A 235 15.97 21.23 19.27
C PRO A 235 15.54 22.52 19.98
N TRP A 236 14.39 23.07 19.59
CA TRP A 236 13.72 24.17 20.30
C TRP A 236 12.63 23.64 21.22
N ARG A 237 12.24 24.44 22.22
CA ARG A 237 11.30 24.09 23.29
C ARG A 237 10.20 25.15 23.39
N ILE A 238 8.94 24.77 23.21
CA ILE A 238 7.78 25.60 23.58
C ILE A 238 7.33 25.17 24.96
N HIS A 239 7.37 26.09 25.93
CA HIS A 239 6.88 25.87 27.28
C HIS A 239 5.41 26.25 27.40
N PHE A 240 4.63 25.33 27.99
CA PHE A 240 3.22 25.46 28.30
C PHE A 240 3.04 25.49 29.82
N PRO A 241 2.55 26.59 30.42
CA PRO A 241 2.23 26.64 31.86
C PRO A 241 1.18 25.61 32.30
N LYS A 242 0.35 25.14 31.35
CA LYS A 242 -0.58 24.02 31.47
C LYS A 242 -0.57 23.22 30.17
N GLN A 243 -0.41 21.90 30.21
CA GLN A 243 -0.40 21.04 29.02
C GLN A 243 -1.82 20.82 28.47
N GLN A 244 -2.47 21.88 28.01
CA GLN A 244 -3.75 21.84 27.32
C GLN A 244 -3.72 22.71 26.07
N GLY A 245 -4.10 22.15 24.92
CA GLY A 245 -4.31 22.91 23.69
C GLY A 245 -4.02 22.11 22.43
N VAL A 246 -4.33 22.71 21.29
CA VAL A 246 -3.99 22.24 19.94
C VAL A 246 -2.86 23.12 19.41
N LEU A 247 -1.73 22.50 19.05
CA LEU A 247 -0.51 23.17 18.61
C LEU A 247 -0.19 22.82 17.14
N HIS A 248 0.01 23.87 16.34
CA HIS A 248 0.50 23.82 14.97
C HIS A 248 1.86 24.50 14.86
N ILE A 249 2.78 23.89 14.11
CA ILE A 249 4.14 24.38 13.81
C ILE A 249 4.43 24.12 12.32
N ASP A 250 4.71 25.17 11.57
CA ASP A 250 5.17 25.06 10.17
C ASP A 250 6.43 24.19 10.08
N GLY A 251 6.43 23.20 9.19
CA GLY A 251 7.50 22.22 8.99
C GLY A 251 7.48 21.01 9.93
N VAL A 252 6.57 20.95 10.92
CA VAL A 252 6.49 19.86 11.92
C VAL A 252 5.10 19.25 12.05
N THR A 253 4.03 20.05 12.02
CA THR A 253 2.64 19.56 12.06
C THR A 253 1.87 19.86 10.77
N GLN A 254 2.45 20.67 9.89
CA GLN A 254 1.91 21.11 8.61
C GLN A 254 3.11 21.50 7.73
N TRP A 255 3.11 21.11 6.46
CA TRP A 255 4.32 21.09 5.64
C TRP A 255 4.11 21.68 4.24
N ASP A 256 5.12 22.38 3.76
CA ASP A 256 5.22 22.76 2.36
C ASP A 256 5.81 21.58 1.53
N PRO A 257 5.62 21.56 0.20
CA PRO A 257 6.24 20.56 -0.68
C PRO A 257 7.78 20.49 -0.61
N GLY A 258 8.43 21.52 -0.06
CA GLY A 258 9.89 21.60 0.11
C GLY A 258 10.42 21.18 1.49
N ASP A 259 9.58 20.76 2.45
CA ASP A 259 10.07 20.37 3.78
C ASP A 259 10.82 19.04 3.78
N ARG A 260 12.07 19.07 4.28
CA ARG A 260 12.97 17.91 4.36
C ARG A 260 12.38 16.72 5.13
N HIS A 261 11.64 17.02 6.20
CA HIS A 261 10.98 16.03 7.04
C HIS A 261 9.45 16.15 6.94
N ARG A 262 8.97 16.44 5.72
CA ARG A 262 7.55 16.45 5.39
C ARG A 262 6.86 15.16 5.84
N ASP A 263 5.61 15.32 6.27
CA ASP A 263 4.67 14.28 6.69
C ASP A 263 5.15 13.48 7.93
N VAL A 264 6.05 14.05 8.77
CA VAL A 264 6.56 13.45 10.01
C VAL A 264 6.51 14.44 11.19
N THR A 265 5.62 14.21 12.16
CA THR A 265 5.45 15.07 13.34
C THR A 265 6.29 14.61 14.52
N ALA A 266 7.60 14.83 14.42
CA ALA A 266 8.58 14.45 15.44
C ALA A 266 8.71 15.50 16.56
N TRP A 267 8.42 15.11 17.80
CA TRP A 267 8.57 15.95 19.00
C TRP A 267 8.87 15.11 20.26
N THR A 268 9.14 15.75 21.40
CA THR A 268 9.25 15.06 22.70
C THR A 268 8.88 16.01 23.86
N PRO A 269 8.33 15.53 24.99
CA PRO A 269 7.97 16.37 26.14
C PRO A 269 9.15 16.83 27.01
N GLN A 270 10.39 16.40 26.73
CA GLN A 270 11.55 16.68 27.59
C GLN A 270 12.82 16.93 26.76
N PRO A 271 13.57 18.05 26.96
CA PRO A 271 14.75 18.36 26.14
C PRO A 271 15.83 17.28 26.14
N ARG A 272 16.04 16.63 27.28
CA ARG A 272 17.03 15.55 27.44
C ARG A 272 16.65 14.25 26.75
N ALA A 273 15.38 14.08 26.38
CA ALA A 273 14.90 12.91 25.65
C ALA A 273 15.17 13.00 24.15
N TRP A 274 15.45 14.19 23.61
CA TRP A 274 15.71 14.31 22.17
C TRP A 274 16.99 13.55 21.78
N PHE A 275 16.87 12.75 20.73
CA PHE A 275 18.00 12.24 19.96
C PHE A 275 17.76 12.55 18.48
N ASP A 276 18.83 12.53 17.67
CA ASP A 276 18.79 12.98 16.28
C ASP A 276 18.14 11.94 15.34
N TRP A 277 16.89 11.57 15.61
CA TRP A 277 16.17 10.52 14.90
C TRP A 277 15.88 10.88 13.44
N LEU A 278 15.51 12.13 13.14
CA LEU A 278 15.02 12.54 11.82
C LEU A 278 16.00 12.24 10.64
N PRO A 279 17.30 12.59 10.70
CA PRO A 279 18.27 12.21 9.67
C PRO A 279 18.73 10.75 9.77
N ASN A 280 18.36 10.04 10.85
CA ASN A 280 18.71 8.65 11.14
C ASN A 280 17.50 7.68 11.07
N ARG A 281 16.33 8.09 10.57
CA ARG A 281 15.23 7.17 10.24
C ARG A 281 15.64 6.31 9.04
N ARG A 282 15.22 5.05 8.96
CA ARG A 282 15.45 4.19 7.78
C ARG A 282 16.93 4.13 7.30
N LEU A 283 17.90 4.17 8.22
CA LEU A 283 19.34 4.22 7.88
C LEU A 283 19.77 3.06 6.99
N LEU A 284 19.38 1.83 7.35
CA LEU A 284 19.60 0.63 6.56
C LEU A 284 18.24 -0.04 6.35
N THR A 285 17.91 -0.38 5.11
CA THR A 285 16.59 -0.90 4.73
C THR A 285 16.71 -2.05 3.73
N PRO A 286 15.92 -3.13 3.79
CA PRO A 286 14.84 -3.41 4.75
C PRO A 286 15.37 -3.56 6.19
N TYR A 287 14.49 -3.45 7.19
CA TYR A 287 14.87 -3.64 8.58
C TYR A 287 15.12 -5.12 8.92
N ARG A 288 14.43 -6.04 8.25
CA ARG A 288 14.63 -7.49 8.34
C ARG A 288 14.54 -8.10 6.95
N ARG A 289 15.24 -9.20 6.71
CA ARG A 289 15.06 -10.04 5.52
C ARG A 289 15.21 -11.51 5.91
N VAL A 290 14.21 -12.31 5.56
CA VAL A 290 14.30 -13.78 5.57
C VAL A 290 14.62 -14.25 4.16
N VAL A 291 15.58 -15.18 4.04
CA VAL A 291 15.95 -15.80 2.76
C VAL A 291 16.07 -17.31 2.91
N PHE A 292 15.55 -18.04 1.93
CA PHE A 292 15.68 -19.49 1.83
C PHE A 292 16.69 -19.85 0.73
N GLY A 293 17.27 -21.05 0.80
CA GLY A 293 18.20 -21.52 -0.22
C GLY A 293 18.68 -22.95 0.01
N GLU A 294 19.24 -23.54 -1.04
CA GLU A 294 19.75 -24.92 -1.00
C GLU A 294 20.91 -25.07 0.02
N PRO A 295 21.00 -26.19 0.77
CA PRO A 295 22.03 -26.39 1.79
C PRO A 295 23.45 -26.14 1.26
N GLN A 296 24.29 -25.50 2.08
CA GLN A 296 25.68 -25.13 1.79
C GLN A 296 25.92 -24.17 0.59
N ALA A 297 24.88 -23.70 -0.11
CA ALA A 297 25.01 -22.76 -1.22
C ALA A 297 25.51 -21.37 -0.76
N GLU A 298 26.14 -20.63 -1.67
CA GLU A 298 26.40 -19.19 -1.48
C GLU A 298 25.23 -18.37 -2.01
N GLY A 299 24.91 -17.27 -1.33
CA GLY A 299 23.86 -16.33 -1.74
C GLY A 299 24.24 -14.88 -1.44
N ALA A 300 23.41 -13.95 -1.92
CA ALA A 300 23.58 -12.53 -1.69
C ALA A 300 22.24 -11.81 -1.54
N VAL A 301 22.22 -10.78 -0.70
CA VAL A 301 21.06 -9.90 -0.46
C VAL A 301 21.52 -8.45 -0.50
N VAL A 302 20.66 -7.54 -0.98
CA VAL A 302 20.96 -6.10 -1.03
C VAL A 302 20.12 -5.36 0.01
N PHE A 303 20.81 -4.61 0.86
CA PHE A 303 20.25 -3.56 1.71
C PHE A 303 20.51 -2.18 1.08
N GLN A 304 19.80 -1.15 1.53
CA GLN A 304 19.90 0.23 1.08
C GLN A 304 20.27 1.11 2.27
N LEU A 305 21.51 1.59 2.28
CA LEU A 305 22.05 2.57 3.22
C LEU A 305 21.65 3.99 2.77
N ARG A 306 21.10 4.80 3.66
CA ARG A 306 20.56 6.13 3.33
C ARG A 306 21.13 7.23 4.23
N ASN A 307 21.51 8.36 3.66
CA ASN A 307 21.85 9.56 4.41
C ASN A 307 20.73 10.62 4.30
N GLN A 308 19.94 10.81 5.35
CA GLN A 308 18.88 11.84 5.38
C GLN A 308 19.32 13.13 6.10
N ALA A 309 20.60 13.27 6.46
CA ALA A 309 21.17 14.52 6.95
C ALA A 309 21.46 15.53 5.82
N PRO A 310 21.34 16.85 6.06
CA PRO A 310 21.67 17.89 5.08
C PRO A 310 23.19 18.04 4.82
N ALA A 311 24.02 17.24 5.49
CA ALA A 311 25.47 17.20 5.34
C ALA A 311 25.93 15.84 4.81
N ALA A 312 27.08 15.80 4.14
CA ALA A 312 27.73 14.54 3.80
C ALA A 312 28.16 13.83 5.09
N ARG A 313 27.98 12.52 5.16
CA ARG A 313 28.26 11.70 6.33
C ARG A 313 28.94 10.39 5.93
N LYS A 314 29.84 9.93 6.79
CA LYS A 314 30.45 8.61 6.70
C LYS A 314 29.69 7.64 7.60
N PHE A 315 29.62 6.37 7.18
CA PHE A 315 28.88 5.32 7.87
C PHE A 315 29.74 4.08 7.97
N TRP A 316 29.90 3.53 9.17
CA TRP A 316 30.52 2.22 9.40
C TRP A 316 29.49 1.10 9.33
N LEU A 317 29.90 -0.04 8.76
CA LEU A 317 29.07 -1.22 8.55
C LEU A 317 29.80 -2.49 9.02
N SER A 318 29.13 -3.37 9.76
CA SER A 318 29.71 -4.65 10.21
C SER A 318 28.66 -5.74 10.43
N PRO A 319 28.97 -7.02 10.18
CA PRO A 319 28.13 -8.14 10.60
C PRO A 319 28.34 -8.43 12.09
N GLU A 320 27.23 -8.50 12.84
CA GLU A 320 27.15 -8.98 14.22
C GLU A 320 26.32 -10.27 14.28
N PHE A 321 26.50 -11.07 15.33
CA PHE A 321 25.89 -12.39 15.46
C PHE A 321 25.15 -12.56 16.80
N PRO A 322 24.12 -13.41 16.88
CA PRO A 322 23.47 -13.78 18.14
C PRO A 322 24.26 -14.84 18.93
N ARG A 323 25.11 -15.61 18.26
CA ARG A 323 25.97 -16.68 18.80
C ARG A 323 27.27 -16.72 18.00
N ASP A 324 27.79 -17.92 17.72
CA ASP A 324 28.94 -18.15 16.85
C ASP A 324 28.80 -17.45 15.49
N SER A 325 29.93 -16.97 14.96
CA SER A 325 29.97 -16.39 13.62
C SER A 325 29.89 -17.48 12.55
N TRP A 326 29.24 -17.14 11.45
CA TRP A 326 29.08 -18.01 10.27
C TRP A 326 29.46 -17.24 9.01
N PRO A 327 29.66 -17.91 7.84
CA PRO A 327 30.22 -17.25 6.66
C PRO A 327 29.28 -16.18 6.07
N VAL A 328 29.46 -14.95 6.52
CA VAL A 328 28.78 -13.72 6.07
C VAL A 328 29.85 -12.65 5.84
N ARG A 329 29.71 -11.86 4.78
CA ARG A 329 30.49 -10.64 4.59
C ARG A 329 29.66 -9.55 3.92
N ILE A 330 30.07 -8.31 4.13
CA ILE A 330 29.60 -7.16 3.34
C ILE A 330 30.59 -6.99 2.19
N ASP A 331 30.11 -6.89 0.95
CA ASP A 331 30.95 -6.59 -0.21
C ASP A 331 31.25 -5.07 -0.24
N GLY A 332 32.53 -4.71 -0.26
CA GLY A 332 32.99 -3.31 -0.30
C GLY A 332 33.87 -2.94 0.91
N PRO A 333 34.08 -1.63 1.15
CA PRO A 333 34.80 -1.15 2.33
C PRO A 333 33.93 -1.20 3.60
N GLU A 334 34.58 -1.29 4.77
CA GLU A 334 33.95 -1.26 6.11
C GLU A 334 33.24 0.06 6.44
N SER A 335 33.48 1.10 5.65
CA SER A 335 32.73 2.36 5.75
C SER A 335 32.48 3.02 4.39
N LEU A 336 31.35 3.73 4.31
CA LEU A 336 30.86 4.40 3.11
C LEU A 336 30.56 5.88 3.39
N ASP A 337 31.14 6.76 2.60
CA ASP A 337 30.79 8.19 2.55
C ASP A 337 29.57 8.39 1.66
N LEU A 338 28.52 9.05 2.19
CA LEU A 338 27.30 9.41 1.47
C LEU A 338 27.09 10.93 1.51
N LYS A 339 26.75 11.51 0.37
CA LYS A 339 26.31 12.91 0.22
C LYS A 339 24.96 13.14 0.93
N PRO A 340 24.51 14.39 1.13
CA PRO A 340 23.14 14.66 1.55
C PRO A 340 22.13 13.98 0.62
N ASP A 341 21.12 13.35 1.20
CA ASP A 341 20.01 12.65 0.50
C ASP A 341 20.45 11.49 -0.43
N GLU A 342 21.70 11.04 -0.36
CA GLU A 342 22.19 9.89 -1.11
C GLU A 342 21.69 8.56 -0.51
N THR A 343 21.48 7.58 -1.38
CA THR A 343 21.20 6.18 -1.01
C THR A 343 22.17 5.27 -1.77
N LYS A 344 22.73 4.25 -1.10
CA LYS A 344 23.66 3.27 -1.69
C LYS A 344 23.26 1.84 -1.35
N SER A 345 23.32 0.97 -2.35
CA SER A 345 23.22 -0.48 -2.16
C SER A 345 24.39 -1.02 -1.33
N VAL A 346 24.07 -1.86 -0.36
CA VAL A 346 25.00 -2.61 0.49
C VAL A 346 24.71 -4.09 0.27
N THR A 347 25.59 -4.76 -0.48
CA THR A 347 25.44 -6.20 -0.77
C THR A 347 26.05 -7.03 0.35
N VAL A 348 25.25 -7.88 0.97
CA VAL A 348 25.70 -8.87 1.97
C VAL A 348 25.71 -10.23 1.31
N ARG A 349 26.87 -10.89 1.29
CA ARG A 349 27.02 -12.29 0.88
C ARG A 349 26.99 -13.20 2.10
N TYR A 350 26.44 -14.39 1.92
CA TYR A 350 26.28 -15.37 2.98
C TYR A 350 26.42 -16.80 2.42
N ARG A 351 26.67 -17.76 3.30
CA ARG A 351 26.59 -19.20 2.98
C ARG A 351 25.51 -19.89 3.81
N VAL A 352 24.60 -20.56 3.12
CA VAL A 352 23.49 -21.33 3.69
C VAL A 352 24.02 -22.44 4.62
N GLY A 353 23.22 -22.79 5.63
CA GLY A 353 23.54 -23.84 6.59
C GLY A 353 23.51 -25.27 6.03
N ALA A 354 23.64 -26.26 6.92
CA ALA A 354 23.24 -27.64 6.65
C ALA A 354 21.71 -27.73 6.52
N GLU A 355 21.20 -28.84 5.98
CA GLU A 355 19.76 -29.05 5.80
C GLU A 355 18.98 -28.87 7.12
N GLY A 356 17.92 -28.05 7.11
CA GLY A 356 17.14 -27.71 8.31
C GLY A 356 17.80 -26.69 9.25
N GLU A 357 19.02 -26.21 8.97
CA GLU A 357 19.68 -25.18 9.77
C GLU A 357 19.14 -23.77 9.42
N SER A 358 18.86 -22.98 10.45
CA SER A 358 18.55 -21.55 10.35
C SER A 358 19.65 -20.73 11.01
N ARG A 359 20.17 -19.73 10.29
CA ARG A 359 21.22 -18.82 10.77
C ARG A 359 20.74 -17.38 10.74
N GLU A 360 21.25 -16.56 11.64
CA GLU A 360 20.91 -15.14 11.75
C GLU A 360 22.16 -14.29 11.97
N CYS A 361 22.17 -13.10 11.38
CA CYS A 361 23.16 -12.06 11.66
C CYS A 361 22.50 -10.67 11.57
N PHE A 362 23.12 -9.68 12.19
CA PHE A 362 22.67 -8.30 12.21
C PHE A 362 23.68 -7.43 11.46
N ILE A 363 23.21 -6.66 10.48
CA ILE A 363 24.02 -5.72 9.73
C ILE A 363 23.98 -4.39 10.48
N ARG A 364 24.98 -4.19 11.33
CA ARG A 364 25.20 -2.98 12.11
C ARG A 364 25.45 -1.80 11.17
N VAL A 365 24.84 -0.66 11.48
CA VAL A 365 25.17 0.64 10.89
C VAL A 365 25.40 1.67 11.98
N ARG A 366 26.51 2.41 11.88
CA ARG A 366 26.89 3.48 12.81
C ARG A 366 27.42 4.69 12.02
N PRO A 367 26.73 5.85 12.02
CA PRO A 367 27.29 7.09 11.48
C PRO A 367 28.61 7.46 12.19
N ASP A 368 29.56 7.98 11.43
CA ASP A 368 30.84 8.53 11.94
C ASP A 368 30.64 10.01 12.34
N ASP A 369 29.64 10.26 13.19
CA ASP A 369 29.31 11.58 13.72
C ASP A 369 29.12 11.57 15.25
N ALA A 370 29.03 12.75 15.85
CA ALA A 370 28.98 12.93 17.30
C ALA A 370 27.63 12.56 17.94
N SER A 371 26.65 12.04 17.18
CA SER A 371 25.36 11.63 17.75
C SER A 371 25.45 10.36 18.60
N GLY A 372 26.47 9.53 18.39
CA GLY A 372 26.60 8.20 19.01
C GLY A 372 25.56 7.18 18.53
N ILE A 373 24.70 7.54 17.56
CA ILE A 373 23.60 6.69 17.09
C ILE A 373 24.15 5.42 16.45
N THR A 374 23.46 4.32 16.71
CA THR A 374 23.75 3.01 16.14
C THR A 374 22.45 2.25 15.99
N THR A 375 22.33 1.42 14.95
CA THR A 375 21.17 0.54 14.73
C THR A 375 21.57 -0.64 13.83
N TYR A 376 20.67 -1.56 13.54
CA TYR A 376 20.95 -2.71 12.66
C TYR A 376 19.73 -3.12 11.83
N SER A 377 19.99 -3.82 10.72
CA SER A 377 19.01 -4.65 10.03
C SER A 377 19.28 -6.14 10.30
N ALA A 378 18.26 -6.99 10.40
CA ALA A 378 18.44 -8.44 10.53
C ALA A 378 18.46 -9.17 9.17
N LEU A 379 19.29 -10.21 9.07
CA LEU A 379 19.29 -11.19 7.98
C LEU A 379 19.16 -12.59 8.58
N THR A 380 18.08 -13.29 8.24
CA THR A 380 17.86 -14.70 8.58
C THR A 380 17.98 -15.55 7.31
N VAL A 381 18.83 -16.58 7.34
CA VAL A 381 19.06 -17.50 6.21
C VAL A 381 18.72 -18.92 6.64
N ILE A 382 17.80 -19.55 5.91
CA ILE A 382 17.23 -20.87 6.24
C ILE A 382 17.55 -21.85 5.12
N ALA A 383 18.09 -23.02 5.49
CA ALA A 383 18.41 -24.08 4.54
C ALA A 383 17.18 -24.91 4.18
N GLY A 384 16.76 -24.84 2.91
CA GLY A 384 15.55 -25.47 2.39
C GLY A 384 14.80 -24.55 1.41
N ARG A 385 13.58 -24.95 1.06
CA ARG A 385 12.70 -24.20 0.15
C ARG A 385 11.84 -23.16 0.87
N SER A 386 11.48 -22.11 0.16
CA SER A 386 10.65 -21.03 0.66
C SER A 386 9.18 -21.48 0.77
N PRO A 387 8.51 -21.30 1.94
CA PRO A 387 7.07 -21.55 2.07
C PRO A 387 6.21 -20.84 1.02
N ALA A 388 6.67 -19.69 0.50
CA ALA A 388 6.02 -18.95 -0.58
C ALA A 388 5.86 -19.75 -1.89
N GLU A 389 6.74 -20.73 -2.18
CA GLU A 389 6.66 -21.62 -3.36
C GLU A 389 5.43 -22.55 -3.33
N SER A 390 4.79 -22.72 -2.17
CA SER A 390 3.70 -23.66 -1.93
C SER A 390 2.32 -22.98 -1.90
N PRO A 391 1.22 -23.71 -2.17
CA PRO A 391 -0.14 -23.21 -1.98
C PRO A 391 -0.37 -22.70 -0.55
N LEU A 392 -0.95 -21.51 -0.44
CA LEU A 392 -1.19 -20.83 0.84
C LEU A 392 -2.36 -21.47 1.61
N SER A 393 -2.20 -21.56 2.94
CA SER A 393 -3.32 -21.71 3.86
C SER A 393 -4.05 -20.37 3.97
N LEU A 394 -5.08 -20.17 3.16
CA LEU A 394 -5.82 -18.90 3.08
C LEU A 394 -6.80 -18.75 4.28
N PRO A 395 -7.05 -17.51 4.76
CA PRO A 395 -6.48 -16.25 4.29
C PRO A 395 -5.06 -15.99 4.80
N LEU A 396 -4.21 -15.38 3.96
CA LEU A 396 -2.92 -14.84 4.38
C LEU A 396 -3.16 -13.62 5.28
N MET A 397 -2.87 -13.76 6.57
CA MET A 397 -2.94 -12.66 7.53
C MET A 397 -1.59 -11.95 7.58
N LEU A 398 -1.52 -10.74 7.03
CA LEU A 398 -0.39 -9.85 7.23
C LEU A 398 -0.35 -9.45 8.71
N ARG A 399 0.85 -9.28 9.28
CA ARG A 399 1.06 -8.96 10.69
C ARG A 399 1.85 -7.65 10.83
N PRO A 400 1.79 -6.95 11.98
CA PRO A 400 2.60 -5.76 12.21
C PRO A 400 4.07 -6.05 11.93
N TYR A 401 4.62 -5.43 10.89
CA TYR A 401 6.01 -5.60 10.44
C TYR A 401 6.41 -7.06 10.10
N GLU A 402 5.43 -7.90 9.79
CA GLU A 402 5.63 -9.29 9.35
C GLU A 402 4.72 -9.59 8.16
N HIS A 403 5.33 -9.55 6.98
CA HIS A 403 4.67 -9.56 5.69
C HIS A 403 5.04 -10.84 4.93
N GLU A 404 4.86 -10.83 3.61
CA GLU A 404 5.07 -11.97 2.73
C GLU A 404 6.52 -12.51 2.84
N ASN A 405 7.51 -11.64 3.05
CA ASN A 405 8.89 -12.07 3.27
C ASN A 405 9.12 -12.68 4.66
N GLU A 406 8.77 -11.99 5.73
CA GLU A 406 9.08 -12.44 7.09
C GLU A 406 8.30 -13.69 7.50
N GLN A 407 7.07 -13.86 6.99
CA GLN A 407 6.24 -15.02 7.31
C GLN A 407 6.49 -16.23 6.40
N LEU A 408 6.82 -16.00 5.12
CA LEU A 408 6.81 -17.06 4.10
C LEU A 408 8.09 -17.13 3.24
N GLY A 409 9.10 -16.30 3.48
CA GLY A 409 10.32 -16.29 2.69
C GLY A 409 10.17 -15.75 1.27
N TYR A 410 9.08 -15.03 0.97
CA TYR A 410 8.85 -14.45 -0.36
C TYR A 410 9.90 -13.40 -0.69
N LEU A 411 10.66 -13.63 -1.76
CA LEU A 411 11.70 -12.74 -2.25
C LEU A 411 11.73 -12.82 -3.79
N PRO A 412 10.87 -12.06 -4.49
CA PRO A 412 10.77 -12.13 -5.95
C PRO A 412 12.06 -11.61 -6.60
N ASP A 413 12.60 -12.38 -7.53
CA ASP A 413 13.73 -12.05 -8.40
C ASP A 413 13.29 -11.37 -9.73
N TYR A 414 11.99 -11.09 -9.83
CA TYR A 414 11.33 -10.45 -10.97
C TYR A 414 10.73 -9.08 -10.60
N PRO A 415 10.40 -8.23 -11.59
CA PRO A 415 9.86 -6.88 -11.36
C PRO A 415 8.48 -6.89 -10.70
N THR A 416 8.26 -5.99 -9.72
CA THR A 416 7.03 -5.96 -8.90
C THR A 416 6.36 -4.58 -8.84
N ASP A 417 6.78 -3.63 -9.67
CA ASP A 417 6.32 -2.24 -9.64
C ASP A 417 4.83 -2.08 -10.03
N ASN A 418 4.34 -2.95 -10.89
CA ASN A 418 2.93 -3.04 -11.32
C ASN A 418 2.55 -4.50 -11.63
N GLN A 419 1.32 -4.70 -12.12
CA GLN A 419 0.85 -5.99 -12.59
C GLN A 419 1.57 -6.48 -13.86
N VAL A 420 1.66 -7.80 -13.99
CA VAL A 420 2.20 -8.48 -15.17
C VAL A 420 1.14 -8.67 -16.25
N TYR A 421 1.52 -8.43 -17.51
CA TYR A 421 0.74 -8.77 -18.70
C TYR A 421 1.51 -9.75 -19.58
N PHE A 422 0.78 -10.53 -20.39
CA PHE A 422 1.36 -11.61 -21.20
C PHE A 422 1.09 -11.39 -22.68
N ASP A 423 2.13 -11.54 -23.49
CA ASP A 423 2.06 -11.44 -24.96
C ASP A 423 1.44 -12.71 -25.59
N MET A 424 1.44 -12.84 -26.91
CA MET A 424 0.88 -14.02 -27.60
C MET A 424 1.77 -15.28 -27.53
N GLU A 425 3.03 -15.14 -27.13
CA GLU A 425 3.97 -16.24 -26.79
C GLU A 425 3.95 -16.55 -25.28
N ASN A 426 3.05 -15.91 -24.52
CA ASN A 426 2.97 -15.94 -23.06
C ASN A 426 4.26 -15.47 -22.36
N ARG A 427 5.04 -14.59 -22.99
CA ARG A 427 6.13 -13.85 -22.33
C ARG A 427 5.55 -12.79 -21.40
N PRO A 428 6.06 -12.65 -20.16
CA PRO A 428 5.60 -11.63 -19.22
C PRO A 428 6.27 -10.26 -19.45
N TYR A 429 5.50 -9.20 -19.21
CA TYR A 429 5.89 -7.78 -19.31
C TYR A 429 5.36 -7.01 -18.09
N VAL A 430 6.16 -6.07 -17.56
CA VAL A 430 5.80 -5.22 -16.40
C VAL A 430 6.21 -3.77 -16.64
N SER A 431 5.32 -2.81 -16.38
CA SER A 431 5.60 -1.37 -16.52
C SER A 431 6.15 -0.77 -15.22
N GLU A 432 7.24 -0.02 -15.31
CA GLU A 432 7.87 0.76 -14.23
C GLU A 432 7.58 2.27 -14.40
N GLY A 433 6.54 2.63 -15.15
CA GLY A 433 6.25 4.01 -15.54
C GLY A 433 7.25 4.54 -16.59
N ARG A 434 8.52 4.73 -16.24
CA ARG A 434 9.56 5.22 -17.17
C ARG A 434 10.26 4.12 -17.96
N ALA A 435 10.30 2.90 -17.41
CA ALA A 435 10.83 1.73 -18.09
C ALA A 435 9.74 0.67 -18.33
N LEU A 436 10.07 -0.27 -19.22
CA LEU A 436 9.33 -1.51 -19.45
C LEU A 436 10.29 -2.68 -19.21
N PHE A 437 9.91 -3.58 -18.32
CA PHE A 437 10.61 -4.84 -18.15
C PHE A 437 10.05 -5.91 -19.09
N VAL A 438 10.96 -6.69 -19.68
CA VAL A 438 10.65 -7.73 -20.67
C VAL A 438 11.43 -8.98 -20.33
N TRP A 439 10.78 -10.15 -20.29
CA TRP A 439 11.52 -11.42 -20.24
C TRP A 439 12.10 -11.78 -21.61
N ASP A 440 13.43 -11.88 -21.72
CA ASP A 440 14.12 -12.17 -22.99
C ASP A 440 14.18 -13.68 -23.34
N GLY A 441 13.66 -14.53 -22.45
CA GLY A 441 13.77 -15.99 -22.50
C GLY A 441 14.73 -16.56 -21.45
N ARG A 442 15.59 -15.74 -20.84
CA ARG A 442 16.60 -16.12 -19.86
C ARG A 442 16.67 -15.19 -18.64
N GLN A 443 16.35 -13.91 -18.81
CA GLN A 443 16.48 -12.86 -17.80
C GLN A 443 15.48 -11.72 -18.06
N TRP A 444 15.31 -10.83 -17.08
CA TRP A 444 14.55 -9.59 -17.22
C TRP A 444 15.42 -8.47 -17.78
N ASP A 445 15.03 -7.96 -18.95
CA ASP A 445 15.63 -6.81 -19.62
C ASP A 445 14.82 -5.54 -19.30
N ARG A 446 15.47 -4.52 -18.72
CA ARG A 446 14.83 -3.26 -18.28
C ARG A 446 15.08 -2.15 -19.29
N ARG A 447 14.06 -1.83 -20.09
CA ARG A 447 14.16 -0.88 -21.21
C ARG A 447 13.59 0.49 -20.85
N GLU A 448 14.46 1.50 -20.74
CA GLU A 448 14.09 2.91 -20.62
C GLU A 448 13.27 3.35 -21.84
N LEU A 449 11.99 3.72 -21.65
CA LEU A 449 11.08 4.03 -22.75
C LEU A 449 11.60 5.17 -23.64
N ALA A 450 12.30 6.15 -23.06
CA ALA A 450 12.87 7.27 -23.81
C ALA A 450 14.03 6.84 -24.73
N ALA A 451 14.81 5.82 -24.34
CA ALA A 451 15.92 5.33 -25.14
C ALA A 451 15.43 4.54 -26.37
N VAL A 452 14.37 3.73 -26.20
CA VAL A 452 13.81 2.86 -27.26
C VAL A 452 12.73 3.50 -28.13
N SER A 453 12.14 4.64 -27.73
CA SER A 453 11.06 5.30 -28.49
C SER A 453 11.56 6.28 -29.54
N ARG A 454 10.89 6.33 -30.69
CA ARG A 454 11.09 7.32 -31.76
C ARG A 454 9.76 7.95 -32.18
N TRP A 455 9.78 9.22 -32.56
CA TRP A 455 8.62 9.89 -33.16
C TRP A 455 8.30 9.26 -34.53
N ALA A 456 7.08 8.75 -34.70
CA ALA A 456 6.72 7.94 -35.87
C ALA A 456 6.71 8.72 -37.19
N ASP A 457 6.45 10.03 -37.14
CA ASP A 457 6.38 10.95 -38.28
C ASP A 457 7.75 11.28 -38.90
N SER A 458 8.83 11.07 -38.16
CA SER A 458 10.14 11.68 -38.44
C SER A 458 11.35 10.82 -38.04
N GLY A 459 11.13 9.68 -37.40
CA GLY A 459 12.17 8.77 -36.89
C GLY A 459 13.04 9.35 -35.76
N LYS A 460 12.74 10.56 -35.27
CA LYS A 460 13.57 11.28 -34.30
C LYS A 460 13.51 10.65 -32.92
N ALA A 461 14.62 10.72 -32.18
CA ALA A 461 14.65 10.37 -30.76
C ALA A 461 13.70 11.27 -29.95
N VAL A 462 12.97 10.67 -29.02
CA VAL A 462 12.22 11.39 -27.99
C VAL A 462 13.19 11.87 -26.90
N GLN A 463 12.87 12.95 -26.20
CA GLN A 463 13.70 13.42 -25.07
C GLN A 463 13.24 12.83 -23.73
N SER A 464 11.96 12.47 -23.65
CA SER A 464 11.29 12.04 -22.43
C SER A 464 10.15 11.09 -22.74
N ALA A 465 9.98 10.07 -21.89
CA ALA A 465 8.87 9.14 -21.95
C ALA A 465 8.45 8.70 -20.54
N GLY A 466 7.17 8.41 -20.37
CA GLY A 466 6.62 7.72 -19.21
C GLY A 466 5.18 7.29 -19.46
N ALA A 467 4.81 6.06 -19.07
CA ALA A 467 3.47 5.52 -19.24
C ALA A 467 2.43 6.32 -18.44
N LEU A 468 1.27 6.58 -19.06
CA LEU A 468 0.11 7.25 -18.45
C LEU A 468 -0.83 6.27 -17.74
N THR A 469 -0.63 4.97 -17.95
CA THR A 469 -1.30 3.85 -17.27
C THR A 469 -0.34 2.65 -17.26
N PRO A 470 -0.32 1.82 -16.21
CA PRO A 470 0.52 0.60 -16.18
C PRO A 470 -0.02 -0.53 -17.08
N LYS A 471 -1.17 -0.33 -17.75
CA LYS A 471 -1.75 -1.30 -18.67
C LYS A 471 -0.87 -1.49 -19.92
N ILE A 472 -0.62 -2.74 -20.29
CA ILE A 472 0.12 -3.14 -21.50
C ILE A 472 -0.80 -4.06 -22.31
N ALA A 473 -0.93 -3.81 -23.60
CA ALA A 473 -1.83 -4.55 -24.48
C ALA A 473 -1.10 -5.17 -25.67
N PHE A 474 -1.69 -6.23 -26.22
CA PHE A 474 -1.13 -7.05 -27.29
C PHE A 474 -2.21 -7.42 -28.32
N ASP A 475 -1.86 -7.39 -29.61
CA ASP A 475 -2.72 -7.88 -30.69
C ASP A 475 -2.35 -9.29 -31.15
N ARG A 476 -3.18 -9.90 -32.02
CA ARG A 476 -2.93 -11.23 -32.61
C ARG A 476 -1.61 -11.34 -33.36
N ARG A 477 -1.02 -10.23 -33.83
CA ARG A 477 0.30 -10.17 -34.48
C ARG A 477 1.46 -10.02 -33.49
N ASN A 478 1.18 -10.17 -32.20
CA ASN A 478 2.09 -9.99 -31.07
C ASN A 478 2.75 -8.60 -30.99
N ARG A 479 2.07 -7.57 -31.49
CA ARG A 479 2.51 -6.17 -31.35
C ARG A 479 2.13 -5.63 -29.98
N ILE A 480 2.98 -4.76 -29.44
CA ILE A 480 2.93 -4.31 -28.04
C ILE A 480 2.53 -2.84 -27.98
N TYR A 481 1.57 -2.53 -27.12
CA TYR A 481 0.92 -1.22 -27.01
C TYR A 481 0.95 -0.66 -25.60
N LEU A 482 1.35 0.60 -25.47
CA LEU A 482 1.31 1.37 -24.21
C LEU A 482 0.82 2.81 -24.48
N VAL A 483 0.04 3.39 -23.57
CA VAL A 483 -0.31 4.82 -23.60
C VAL A 483 0.70 5.60 -22.74
N ALA A 484 1.36 6.60 -23.31
CA ALA A 484 2.48 7.29 -22.67
C ALA A 484 2.49 8.80 -22.91
N GLN A 485 3.13 9.52 -21.99
CA GLN A 485 3.51 10.92 -22.10
C GLN A 485 4.89 10.99 -22.76
N ILE A 486 4.97 11.53 -23.97
CA ILE A 486 6.19 11.66 -24.77
C ILE A 486 6.40 13.15 -25.09
N ASP A 487 7.49 13.74 -24.61
CA ASP A 487 7.83 15.17 -24.81
C ASP A 487 6.65 16.13 -24.58
N GLY A 488 5.93 15.92 -23.47
CA GLY A 488 4.75 16.71 -23.08
C GLY A 488 3.44 16.37 -23.82
N ARG A 489 3.46 15.47 -24.80
CA ARG A 489 2.30 15.06 -25.63
C ARG A 489 1.83 13.65 -25.29
N SER A 490 0.54 13.36 -25.46
CA SER A 490 -0.04 12.04 -25.15
C SER A 490 0.02 11.15 -26.38
N CYS A 491 0.67 9.99 -26.29
CA CYS A 491 0.95 9.13 -27.44
C CYS A 491 0.56 7.67 -27.18
N LEU A 492 0.26 6.95 -28.26
CA LEU A 492 0.30 5.50 -28.31
C LEU A 492 1.71 5.09 -28.75
N LEU A 493 2.39 4.31 -27.91
CA LEU A 493 3.61 3.61 -28.27
C LEU A 493 3.24 2.27 -28.91
N VAL A 494 3.86 1.95 -30.05
CA VAL A 494 3.68 0.67 -30.75
C VAL A 494 5.03 0.02 -31.03
N SER A 495 5.18 -1.25 -30.70
CA SER A 495 6.33 -2.09 -31.08
C SER A 495 5.87 -3.33 -31.82
N GLY A 496 6.59 -3.72 -32.88
CA GLY A 496 6.47 -5.01 -33.55
C GLY A 496 7.70 -5.90 -33.42
N ASP A 497 8.66 -5.53 -32.58
CA ASP A 497 9.98 -6.18 -32.45
C ASP A 497 10.24 -6.75 -31.04
N GLY A 498 9.17 -7.02 -30.29
CA GLY A 498 9.24 -7.51 -28.91
C GLY A 498 9.64 -6.43 -27.90
N ALA A 499 9.28 -5.17 -28.16
CA ALA A 499 9.61 -3.96 -27.39
C ALA A 499 11.10 -3.58 -27.39
N ARG A 500 11.84 -3.87 -28.47
CA ARG A 500 13.23 -3.40 -28.64
C ARG A 500 13.26 -1.95 -29.15
N THR A 501 12.29 -1.57 -29.98
CA THR A 501 12.02 -0.20 -30.40
C THR A 501 10.52 0.09 -30.32
N PHE A 502 10.16 1.36 -30.15
CA PHE A 502 8.77 1.84 -30.18
C PHE A 502 8.61 3.03 -31.13
N SER A 503 7.58 2.99 -31.96
CA SER A 503 7.07 4.16 -32.70
C SER A 503 6.03 4.88 -31.86
N ALA A 504 6.22 6.17 -31.63
CA ALA A 504 5.31 7.04 -30.88
C ALA A 504 4.39 7.80 -31.83
N TYR A 505 3.09 7.54 -31.74
CA TYR A 505 2.03 8.20 -32.50
C TYR A 505 1.20 9.10 -31.57
N GLU A 506 1.09 10.39 -31.87
CA GLU A 506 0.35 11.34 -31.03
C GLU A 506 -1.17 11.08 -31.09
N ILE A 507 -1.80 10.97 -29.92
CA ILE A 507 -3.23 10.71 -29.78
C ILE A 507 -3.99 12.04 -29.98
N PRO A 508 -4.99 12.11 -30.90
CA PRO A 508 -5.69 13.36 -31.24
C PRO A 508 -6.22 14.11 -30.02
N SER A 509 -5.71 15.32 -29.81
CA SER A 509 -5.93 16.11 -28.60
C SER A 509 -6.93 17.25 -28.81
N ARG A 510 -7.51 17.73 -27.70
CA ARG A 510 -8.40 18.89 -27.62
C ARG A 510 -7.97 19.73 -26.41
N GLN A 511 -8.14 21.05 -26.44
CA GLN A 511 -7.89 21.90 -25.26
C GLN A 511 -8.80 21.50 -24.09
N GLY A 512 -8.31 21.69 -22.87
CA GLY A 512 -8.91 21.19 -21.63
C GLY A 512 -7.94 20.27 -20.88
N ASP A 513 -7.70 20.60 -19.60
CA ASP A 513 -6.76 19.92 -18.73
C ASP A 513 -7.42 18.76 -17.96
N GLY A 514 -6.59 17.87 -17.41
CA GLY A 514 -7.05 16.69 -16.67
C GLY A 514 -7.53 15.57 -17.61
N ARG A 515 -6.58 14.79 -18.13
CA ARG A 515 -6.84 13.60 -18.97
C ARG A 515 -6.37 12.33 -18.26
N ALA A 516 -7.29 11.44 -17.92
CA ALA A 516 -6.98 10.06 -17.57
C ALA A 516 -7.23 9.15 -18.79
N PHE A 517 -6.48 8.06 -18.91
CA PHE A 517 -6.59 7.11 -20.01
C PHE A 517 -6.84 5.69 -19.49
N ASP A 518 -7.71 4.95 -20.18
CA ASP A 518 -7.80 3.49 -20.09
C ASP A 518 -7.51 2.86 -21.46
N LEU A 519 -7.18 1.58 -21.47
CA LEU A 519 -6.68 0.81 -22.60
C LEU A 519 -7.28 -0.60 -22.52
N GLU A 520 -7.81 -1.11 -23.64
CA GLU A 520 -8.18 -2.53 -23.71
C GLU A 520 -6.94 -3.41 -23.43
N VAL A 521 -7.06 -4.29 -22.45
CA VAL A 521 -6.09 -5.34 -22.14
C VAL A 521 -6.76 -6.71 -22.23
N PHE A 522 -5.97 -7.77 -22.34
CA PHE A 522 -6.49 -9.14 -22.37
C PHE A 522 -7.14 -9.49 -21.02
N THR A 523 -8.40 -9.93 -21.07
CA THR A 523 -9.25 -10.29 -19.92
C THR A 523 -9.81 -11.71 -20.01
N GLY A 524 -9.54 -12.46 -21.09
CA GLY A 524 -9.92 -13.87 -21.23
C GLY A 524 -10.12 -14.30 -22.69
N HIS A 525 -11.06 -13.65 -23.39
CA HIS A 525 -11.47 -14.02 -24.76
C HIS A 525 -11.39 -12.87 -25.78
N ASN A 526 -10.94 -11.69 -25.35
CA ASN A 526 -10.77 -10.49 -26.16
C ASN A 526 -9.34 -10.36 -26.74
N VAL A 527 -8.99 -11.23 -27.69
CA VAL A 527 -7.76 -11.05 -28.49
C VAL A 527 -8.07 -10.13 -29.66
N SER A 528 -7.54 -8.90 -29.63
CA SER A 528 -7.70 -7.94 -30.73
C SER A 528 -6.89 -8.33 -31.97
N ASP A 529 -7.47 -8.23 -33.16
CA ASP A 529 -6.76 -8.41 -34.45
C ASP A 529 -5.84 -7.23 -34.82
N GLY A 530 -5.85 -6.14 -34.04
CA GLY A 530 -5.06 -4.95 -34.33
C GLY A 530 -4.92 -3.99 -33.14
N PRO A 531 -4.63 -2.69 -33.41
CA PRO A 531 -4.41 -1.70 -32.36
C PRO A 531 -5.60 -1.60 -31.38
N PRO A 532 -5.35 -1.67 -30.06
CA PRO A 532 -6.39 -1.74 -29.05
C PRO A 532 -7.17 -0.42 -28.93
N PRO A 533 -8.49 -0.46 -28.69
CA PRO A 533 -9.28 0.70 -28.27
C PRO A 533 -8.71 1.37 -27.02
N LEU A 534 -8.72 2.70 -27.02
CA LEU A 534 -8.34 3.53 -25.88
C LEU A 534 -9.56 4.32 -25.41
N LEU A 535 -9.68 4.53 -24.10
CA LEU A 535 -10.61 5.48 -23.51
C LEU A 535 -9.86 6.70 -22.99
N ARG A 536 -10.44 7.89 -23.18
CA ARG A 536 -9.98 9.13 -22.54
C ARG A 536 -11.09 9.72 -21.70
N TYR A 537 -10.79 9.97 -20.44
CA TYR A 537 -11.64 10.72 -19.50
C TYR A 537 -11.06 12.14 -19.40
N THR A 538 -11.70 13.13 -20.02
CA THR A 538 -11.34 14.54 -19.90
C THR A 538 -12.23 15.19 -18.84
N PHE A 539 -11.62 15.80 -17.81
CA PHE A 539 -12.35 16.53 -16.78
C PHE A 539 -13.12 17.72 -17.37
N LEU A 540 -14.33 17.97 -16.87
CA LEU A 540 -15.17 19.10 -17.27
C LEU A 540 -15.45 20.03 -16.09
N GLU A 541 -15.94 19.47 -14.99
CA GLU A 541 -16.47 20.23 -13.85
C GLU A 541 -16.40 19.38 -12.57
N ALA A 542 -16.21 20.03 -11.42
CA ALA A 542 -16.35 19.42 -10.11
C ALA A 542 -17.57 20.03 -9.41
N ASP A 543 -18.42 19.20 -8.84
CA ASP A 543 -19.58 19.66 -8.08
C ASP A 543 -19.13 20.36 -6.78
N PRO A 544 -19.61 21.58 -6.49
CA PRO A 544 -19.19 22.34 -5.31
C PRO A 544 -19.82 21.84 -4.00
N GLN A 545 -20.81 20.94 -4.06
CA GLN A 545 -21.52 20.39 -2.89
C GLN A 545 -21.25 18.88 -2.69
N VAL A 546 -21.03 18.13 -3.77
CA VAL A 546 -20.79 16.67 -3.74
C VAL A 546 -19.36 16.35 -4.18
N PHE A 547 -18.41 16.31 -3.24
CA PHE A 547 -16.96 16.19 -3.49
C PHE A 547 -16.50 15.11 -4.50
N TRP A 548 -17.17 13.95 -4.52
CA TRP A 548 -16.87 12.83 -5.43
C TRP A 548 -17.59 12.93 -6.79
N ARG A 549 -18.58 13.82 -6.93
CA ARG A 549 -19.28 14.10 -8.18
C ARG A 549 -18.42 15.03 -9.04
N ARG A 550 -17.68 14.42 -9.96
CA ARG A 550 -16.85 15.13 -10.93
C ARG A 550 -17.24 14.65 -12.32
N LEU A 551 -17.58 15.59 -13.19
CA LEU A 551 -18.08 15.32 -14.53
C LEU A 551 -16.91 15.19 -15.50
N TYR A 552 -16.90 14.11 -16.27
CA TYR A 552 -15.93 13.84 -17.31
C TYR A 552 -16.63 13.60 -18.65
N ARG A 553 -15.98 14.07 -19.72
CA ARG A 553 -16.25 13.59 -21.08
C ARG A 553 -15.45 12.31 -21.31
N LEU A 554 -16.16 11.23 -21.58
CA LEU A 554 -15.58 9.97 -22.05
C LEU A 554 -15.51 9.97 -23.57
N GLU A 555 -14.30 9.82 -24.10
CA GLU A 555 -14.02 9.69 -25.53
C GLU A 555 -13.44 8.30 -25.81
N LEU A 556 -14.06 7.56 -26.74
CA LEU A 556 -13.52 6.35 -27.33
C LEU A 556 -12.59 6.74 -28.49
N ILE A 557 -11.37 6.22 -28.46
CA ILE A 557 -10.32 6.48 -29.46
C ILE A 557 -9.94 5.15 -30.09
N LEU A 558 -10.09 5.07 -31.41
CA LEU A 558 -9.83 3.88 -32.19
C LEU A 558 -8.61 4.11 -33.08
N PRO A 559 -7.41 3.64 -32.65
CA PRO A 559 -6.29 3.50 -33.57
C PRO A 559 -6.63 2.46 -34.65
N GLU A 560 -6.19 2.74 -35.87
CA GLU A 560 -6.24 1.83 -37.02
C GLU A 560 -4.85 1.63 -37.58
N LEU A 561 -4.54 0.40 -38.02
CA LEU A 561 -3.34 0.13 -38.79
C LEU A 561 -3.62 0.36 -40.28
N ARG A 562 -2.80 1.18 -40.95
CA ARG A 562 -2.82 1.33 -42.42
C ARG A 562 -1.39 1.14 -42.93
N GLY A 563 -1.13 -0.01 -43.56
CA GLY A 563 0.24 -0.47 -43.80
C GLY A 563 0.91 -0.80 -42.46
N ASP A 564 1.99 -0.09 -42.16
CA ASP A 564 2.69 -0.15 -40.85
C ASP A 564 2.41 1.09 -39.96
N GLU A 565 1.64 2.08 -40.46
CA GLU A 565 1.32 3.30 -39.72
C GLU A 565 0.07 3.15 -38.85
N ILE A 566 0.08 3.76 -37.66
CA ILE A 566 -1.15 4.03 -36.91
C ILE A 566 -1.74 5.35 -37.38
N VAL A 567 -3.01 5.32 -37.76
CA VAL A 567 -3.84 6.51 -37.91
C VAL A 567 -4.94 6.52 -36.85
N PHE A 568 -5.49 7.70 -36.58
CA PHE A 568 -6.61 7.89 -35.67
C PHE A 568 -7.76 8.60 -36.38
N ALA A 569 -8.97 8.10 -36.21
CA ALA A 569 -10.19 8.85 -36.51
C ALA A 569 -10.41 9.97 -35.46
N GLN A 570 -11.42 10.81 -35.67
CA GLN A 570 -11.87 11.74 -34.63
C GLN A 570 -12.36 10.97 -33.39
N PRO A 571 -11.93 11.34 -32.17
CA PRO A 571 -12.42 10.72 -30.93
C PRO A 571 -13.95 10.78 -30.81
N ILE A 572 -14.56 9.62 -30.61
CA ILE A 572 -16.00 9.40 -30.50
C ILE A 572 -16.43 9.75 -29.07
N VAL A 573 -17.33 10.72 -28.89
CA VAL A 573 -17.85 11.05 -27.55
C VAL A 573 -18.88 9.99 -27.15
N VAL A 574 -18.62 9.30 -26.03
CA VAL A 574 -19.50 8.24 -25.50
C VAL A 574 -20.54 8.84 -24.54
N SER A 575 -20.10 9.72 -23.64
CA SER A 575 -20.96 10.52 -22.77
C SER A 575 -20.19 11.72 -22.19
N GLN A 576 -20.92 12.74 -21.73
CA GLN A 576 -20.38 13.92 -21.03
C GLN A 576 -20.75 13.98 -19.54
N SER A 577 -21.53 13.00 -19.06
CA SER A 577 -21.99 12.93 -17.67
C SER A 577 -21.24 11.85 -16.88
N VAL A 578 -20.03 11.47 -17.29
CA VAL A 578 -19.34 10.29 -16.78
C VAL A 578 -18.64 10.59 -15.45
N LEU A 579 -18.76 9.69 -14.48
CA LEU A 579 -17.95 9.73 -13.26
C LEU A 579 -16.51 9.28 -13.59
N GLY A 580 -15.52 9.97 -13.00
CA GLY A 580 -14.10 9.75 -13.32
C GLY A 580 -13.61 8.32 -13.12
N HIS A 581 -12.53 7.95 -13.82
CA HIS A 581 -11.96 6.61 -13.77
C HIS A 581 -11.04 6.42 -12.55
N SER A 582 -11.50 5.66 -11.56
CA SER A 582 -10.78 5.35 -10.32
C SER A 582 -9.86 4.13 -10.49
N ALA A 583 -8.67 4.38 -11.07
CA ALA A 583 -7.73 3.31 -11.45
C ALA A 583 -6.82 2.78 -10.32
N HIS A 584 -6.77 3.44 -9.14
CA HIS A 584 -5.72 3.15 -8.15
C HIS A 584 -5.84 1.74 -7.55
N SER A 585 -7.04 1.21 -7.39
CA SER A 585 -7.31 -0.17 -6.94
C SER A 585 -8.23 -0.89 -7.92
N GLY A 586 -8.04 -2.20 -8.12
CA GLY A 586 -8.69 -2.97 -9.19
C GLY A 586 -8.10 -2.68 -10.57
N SER A 587 -8.16 -1.41 -11.01
CA SER A 587 -7.91 -0.96 -12.38
C SER A 587 -8.76 -1.76 -13.40
N PRO A 588 -10.10 -1.72 -13.27
CA PRO A 588 -11.03 -2.52 -14.08
C PRO A 588 -10.84 -2.29 -15.58
N SER A 589 -11.24 -3.25 -16.41
CA SER A 589 -11.29 -3.04 -17.86
C SER A 589 -12.61 -2.35 -18.21
N CYS A 590 -12.54 -1.07 -18.61
CA CYS A 590 -13.71 -0.30 -19.01
C CYS A 590 -14.05 -0.46 -20.51
N VAL A 591 -13.26 -1.25 -21.25
CA VAL A 591 -13.45 -1.53 -22.68
C VAL A 591 -12.98 -2.95 -23.04
N VAL A 592 -13.69 -3.60 -23.97
CA VAL A 592 -13.28 -4.84 -24.65
C VAL A 592 -13.75 -4.84 -26.11
N SER A 593 -13.11 -5.61 -26.99
CA SER A 593 -13.47 -5.75 -28.40
C SER A 593 -13.49 -7.21 -28.89
N HIS A 594 -14.32 -7.47 -29.90
CA HIS A 594 -14.47 -8.79 -30.53
C HIS A 594 -15.01 -8.63 -31.96
N GLU A 595 -14.43 -9.34 -32.94
CA GLU A 595 -14.87 -9.35 -34.36
C GLU A 595 -15.22 -7.97 -34.96
N GLY A 596 -14.39 -6.96 -34.72
CA GLY A 596 -14.58 -5.61 -35.25
C GLY A 596 -15.61 -4.74 -34.50
N ARG A 597 -16.18 -5.21 -33.39
CA ARG A 597 -16.99 -4.41 -32.47
C ARG A 597 -16.21 -4.05 -31.21
N VAL A 598 -16.58 -2.94 -30.57
CA VAL A 598 -15.95 -2.43 -29.34
C VAL A 598 -17.04 -2.08 -28.34
N HIS A 599 -16.96 -2.62 -27.13
CA HIS A 599 -17.93 -2.40 -26.06
C HIS A 599 -17.30 -1.56 -24.95
N VAL A 600 -17.91 -0.44 -24.63
CA VAL A 600 -17.44 0.51 -23.60
C VAL A 600 -18.44 0.51 -22.46
N ILE A 601 -17.96 0.41 -21.21
CA ILE A 601 -18.77 0.49 -19.99
C ILE A 601 -18.39 1.72 -19.16
N TRP A 602 -19.37 2.41 -18.59
CA TRP A 602 -19.15 3.57 -17.74
C TRP A 602 -20.29 3.78 -16.73
N SER A 603 -20.01 4.53 -15.66
CA SER A 603 -21.00 5.00 -14.70
C SER A 603 -21.24 6.49 -14.90
N GLU A 604 -22.48 6.94 -14.83
CA GLU A 604 -22.83 8.37 -14.97
C GLU A 604 -23.17 9.02 -13.63
N ALA A 605 -22.92 10.32 -13.56
CA ALA A 605 -23.39 11.19 -12.50
C ALA A 605 -24.89 11.47 -12.68
N THR A 606 -25.61 11.54 -11.58
CA THR A 606 -27.02 11.93 -11.51
C THR A 606 -27.16 13.36 -10.99
N ASP A 607 -28.39 13.87 -10.97
CA ASP A 607 -28.71 15.09 -10.20
C ASP A 607 -28.55 14.78 -8.69
N PRO A 608 -27.82 15.60 -7.90
CA PRO A 608 -27.76 15.48 -6.44
C PRO A 608 -29.12 15.59 -5.73
N ALA A 609 -30.10 16.25 -6.33
CA ALA A 609 -31.47 16.36 -5.79
C ALA A 609 -32.30 15.09 -6.01
N GLU A 610 -31.92 14.22 -6.96
CA GLU A 610 -32.62 12.96 -7.23
C GLU A 610 -32.12 11.82 -6.34
N ARG A 611 -33.02 11.24 -5.55
CA ARG A 611 -32.72 10.08 -4.70
C ARG A 611 -32.70 8.77 -5.51
N VAL A 612 -31.65 8.58 -6.31
CA VAL A 612 -31.39 7.35 -7.05
C VAL A 612 -30.74 6.25 -6.17
N PRO A 613 -30.82 4.95 -6.53
CA PRO A 613 -30.22 3.86 -5.74
C PRO A 613 -28.68 3.85 -5.75
N GLY A 614 -28.06 4.48 -6.74
CA GLY A 614 -26.61 4.49 -6.97
C GLY A 614 -26.25 5.23 -8.25
N ALA A 615 -24.98 5.18 -8.65
CA ALA A 615 -24.57 5.62 -9.98
C ALA A 615 -25.09 4.64 -11.05
N PRO A 616 -25.89 5.08 -12.05
CA PRO A 616 -26.32 4.20 -13.14
C PRO A 616 -25.12 3.82 -14.02
N THR A 617 -24.95 2.51 -14.23
CA THR A 617 -23.94 1.93 -15.12
C THR A 617 -24.56 1.63 -16.48
N TYR A 618 -23.85 1.98 -17.55
CA TYR A 618 -24.26 1.77 -18.94
C TYR A 618 -23.17 1.11 -19.77
N VAL A 619 -23.58 0.37 -20.81
CA VAL A 619 -22.71 -0.16 -21.87
C VAL A 619 -23.20 0.32 -23.24
N ALA A 620 -22.30 0.60 -24.17
CA ALA A 620 -22.63 0.79 -25.59
C ALA A 620 -21.66 0.02 -26.49
N THR A 621 -22.12 -0.36 -27.69
CA THR A 621 -21.30 -0.99 -28.72
C THR A 621 -21.01 -0.01 -29.84
N TYR A 622 -19.74 0.13 -30.21
CA TYR A 622 -19.34 0.74 -31.47
C TYR A 622 -19.09 -0.36 -32.52
N ASP A 623 -19.76 -0.24 -33.67
CA ASP A 623 -19.62 -1.14 -34.81
C ASP A 623 -18.64 -0.51 -35.82
N ARG A 624 -17.42 -1.05 -35.95
CA ARG A 624 -16.39 -0.47 -36.83
C ARG A 624 -16.76 -0.57 -38.32
N ALA A 625 -17.61 -1.52 -38.72
CA ALA A 625 -18.04 -1.66 -40.12
C ALA A 625 -19.09 -0.61 -40.51
N LYS A 626 -19.89 -0.13 -39.55
CA LYS A 626 -20.85 0.97 -39.73
C LYS A 626 -20.27 2.34 -39.40
N ALA A 627 -19.16 2.38 -38.65
CA ALA A 627 -18.62 3.56 -37.99
C ALA A 627 -19.62 4.25 -37.04
N GLU A 628 -20.42 3.46 -36.32
CA GLU A 628 -21.58 3.90 -35.54
C GLU A 628 -21.48 3.46 -34.07
N LEU A 629 -21.76 4.38 -33.13
CA LEU A 629 -21.96 4.08 -31.72
C LEU A 629 -23.46 3.81 -31.48
N GLY A 630 -23.80 2.59 -31.10
CA GLY A 630 -25.17 2.21 -30.74
C GLY A 630 -25.67 2.85 -29.44
N PRO A 631 -26.98 2.76 -29.15
CA PRO A 631 -27.56 3.33 -27.94
C PRO A 631 -26.96 2.71 -26.67
N LYS A 632 -26.87 3.51 -25.60
CA LYS A 632 -26.43 3.02 -24.29
C LYS A 632 -27.51 2.14 -23.64
N ALA A 633 -27.13 0.94 -23.23
CA ALA A 633 -27.97 0.02 -22.48
C ALA A 633 -27.63 0.10 -20.99
N PHE A 634 -28.66 0.14 -20.13
CA PHE A 634 -28.49 0.15 -18.68
C PHE A 634 -28.18 -1.26 -18.15
N VAL A 635 -27.21 -1.37 -17.24
CA VAL A 635 -26.76 -2.66 -16.68
C VAL A 635 -26.75 -2.72 -15.14
N GLY A 636 -27.24 -1.68 -14.46
CA GLY A 636 -27.43 -1.67 -13.00
C GLY A 636 -27.13 -0.34 -12.34
N TYR A 637 -27.50 -0.21 -11.07
CA TYR A 637 -27.08 0.89 -10.19
C TYR A 637 -25.99 0.40 -9.24
N GLY A 638 -24.84 1.06 -9.24
CA GLY A 638 -23.78 0.85 -8.26
C GLY A 638 -23.88 1.85 -7.10
N PRO A 639 -24.15 1.44 -5.85
CA PRO A 639 -24.25 2.39 -4.73
C PRO A 639 -22.86 2.80 -4.18
N PRO A 640 -22.72 4.03 -3.63
CA PRO A 640 -23.71 5.10 -3.51
C PRO A 640 -23.85 5.91 -4.81
N ALA A 641 -24.77 6.88 -4.86
CA ALA A 641 -24.86 7.78 -6.01
C ALA A 641 -23.64 8.73 -6.08
N ASN A 642 -23.25 9.12 -7.30
CA ASN A 642 -22.25 10.18 -7.54
C ASN A 642 -20.86 9.97 -6.90
N ASP A 643 -20.41 8.72 -6.77
CA ASP A 643 -19.06 8.39 -6.28
C ASP A 643 -18.14 7.89 -7.42
N VAL A 644 -16.96 8.52 -7.55
CA VAL A 644 -15.92 8.18 -8.53
C VAL A 644 -15.39 6.74 -8.38
N HIS A 645 -15.44 6.17 -7.19
CA HIS A 645 -15.02 4.79 -6.92
C HIS A 645 -15.92 3.75 -7.60
N ASN A 646 -17.10 4.16 -8.10
CA ASN A 646 -18.04 3.31 -8.82
C ASN A 646 -17.64 3.08 -10.29
N THR A 647 -16.34 3.00 -10.56
CA THR A 647 -15.80 2.66 -11.87
C THR A 647 -16.15 1.19 -12.18
N PRO A 648 -16.90 0.90 -13.26
CA PRO A 648 -17.38 -0.45 -13.58
C PRO A 648 -16.34 -1.26 -14.37
N SER A 649 -16.63 -2.53 -14.66
CA SER A 649 -15.79 -3.40 -15.49
C SER A 649 -16.60 -4.25 -16.46
N VAL A 650 -16.02 -4.57 -17.61
CA VAL A 650 -16.56 -5.49 -18.63
C VAL A 650 -15.52 -6.53 -19.05
N THR A 651 -15.98 -7.74 -19.38
CA THR A 651 -15.24 -8.82 -20.05
C THR A 651 -16.20 -9.58 -20.97
N LEU A 652 -15.74 -10.59 -21.73
CA LEU A 652 -16.60 -11.49 -22.50
C LEU A 652 -16.22 -12.98 -22.34
N ASP A 653 -17.17 -13.89 -22.60
CA ASP A 653 -16.98 -15.35 -22.63
C ASP A 653 -16.56 -15.88 -24.02
N SER A 654 -16.19 -17.16 -24.13
CA SER A 654 -15.76 -17.81 -25.37
C SER A 654 -16.81 -17.81 -26.49
N ARG A 655 -18.07 -17.52 -26.14
CA ARG A 655 -19.23 -17.43 -27.04
C ARG A 655 -19.56 -15.98 -27.40
N GLY A 656 -18.77 -15.01 -26.91
CA GLY A 656 -18.93 -13.58 -27.14
C GLY A 656 -19.96 -12.87 -26.24
N TYR A 657 -20.55 -13.52 -25.23
CA TYR A 657 -21.46 -12.84 -24.31
C TYR A 657 -20.70 -11.83 -23.46
N LEU A 658 -21.25 -10.62 -23.35
CA LEU A 658 -20.67 -9.55 -22.55
C LEU A 658 -21.07 -9.75 -21.09
N HIS A 659 -20.09 -9.64 -20.19
CA HIS A 659 -20.26 -9.79 -18.74
C HIS A 659 -19.80 -8.53 -18.03
N THR A 660 -20.66 -7.96 -17.18
CA THR A 660 -20.43 -6.65 -16.56
C THR A 660 -20.52 -6.69 -15.05
N LEU A 661 -19.75 -5.81 -14.40
CA LEU A 661 -19.88 -5.47 -12.99
C LEU A 661 -19.99 -3.94 -12.87
N GLY A 662 -21.07 -3.45 -12.28
CA GLY A 662 -21.16 -2.04 -11.86
C GLY A 662 -20.26 -1.79 -10.64
N GLY A 663 -19.49 -0.71 -10.67
CA GLY A 663 -18.63 -0.33 -9.54
C GLY A 663 -19.46 0.15 -8.34
N THR A 664 -18.97 -0.10 -7.13
CA THR A 664 -19.62 0.33 -5.87
C THR A 664 -18.59 0.81 -4.86
N HIS A 665 -19.05 1.57 -3.86
CA HIS A 665 -18.26 1.96 -2.70
C HIS A 665 -18.92 1.51 -1.39
N GLY A 666 -18.72 0.24 -1.04
CA GLY A 666 -19.16 -0.36 0.23
C GLY A 666 -20.47 -1.14 0.13
N ALA A 667 -20.91 -1.49 -1.07
CA ALA A 667 -22.14 -2.25 -1.36
C ALA A 667 -21.87 -3.37 -2.38
N PRO A 668 -22.78 -4.34 -2.57
CA PRO A 668 -22.57 -5.44 -3.51
C PRO A 668 -22.54 -4.95 -4.97
N PHE A 669 -21.58 -5.41 -5.78
CA PHE A 669 -21.55 -5.09 -7.21
C PHE A 669 -22.79 -5.69 -7.92
N PRO A 670 -23.54 -4.92 -8.73
CA PRO A 670 -24.52 -5.48 -9.66
C PRO A 670 -23.82 -6.13 -10.85
N TYR A 671 -24.29 -7.30 -11.24
CA TYR A 671 -23.83 -8.09 -12.39
C TYR A 671 -24.95 -8.24 -13.42
N ALA A 672 -24.60 -8.07 -14.69
CA ALA A 672 -25.46 -8.42 -15.82
C ALA A 672 -24.67 -9.13 -16.93
N ARG A 673 -25.39 -9.88 -17.77
CA ARG A 673 -24.87 -10.46 -19.02
C ARG A 673 -25.72 -9.98 -20.19
N SER A 674 -25.13 -9.80 -21.37
CA SER A 674 -25.92 -9.58 -22.59
C SER A 674 -26.80 -10.80 -22.91
N LEU A 675 -27.89 -10.56 -23.63
CA LEU A 675 -28.77 -11.60 -24.18
C LEU A 675 -28.37 -12.02 -25.60
N VAL A 676 -27.56 -11.19 -26.27
CA VAL A 676 -26.97 -11.45 -27.59
C VAL A 676 -25.45 -11.39 -27.45
N PRO A 677 -24.68 -12.32 -28.04
CA PRO A 677 -23.23 -12.24 -28.04
C PRO A 677 -22.73 -11.11 -28.94
N ASN A 678 -21.60 -10.50 -28.57
CA ASN A 678 -20.95 -9.42 -29.30
C ASN A 678 -21.87 -8.20 -29.57
N ASP A 679 -22.85 -7.94 -28.69
CA ASP A 679 -23.74 -6.78 -28.79
C ASP A 679 -24.33 -6.35 -27.43
N ALA A 680 -24.09 -5.10 -27.05
CA ALA A 680 -24.72 -4.46 -25.89
C ALA A 680 -26.14 -3.93 -26.18
N GLY A 681 -26.52 -3.75 -27.45
CA GLY A 681 -27.85 -3.29 -27.87
C GLY A 681 -28.91 -4.40 -27.86
N GLY A 682 -28.50 -5.67 -28.00
CA GLY A 682 -29.37 -6.85 -28.01
C GLY A 682 -30.07 -7.21 -26.68
N GLY A 683 -30.02 -6.32 -25.69
CA GLY A 683 -30.64 -6.52 -24.37
C GLY A 683 -29.74 -7.24 -23.36
N TRP A 684 -30.14 -7.17 -22.09
CA TRP A 684 -29.38 -7.65 -20.93
C TRP A 684 -30.25 -8.47 -19.98
N THR A 685 -29.64 -9.34 -19.18
CA THR A 685 -30.29 -9.95 -18.02
C THR A 685 -30.58 -8.88 -16.96
N GLU A 686 -31.70 -9.00 -16.25
CA GLU A 686 -31.96 -8.21 -15.03
C GLU A 686 -30.75 -8.22 -14.08
N PRO A 687 -30.24 -7.04 -13.64
CA PRO A 687 -29.04 -6.96 -12.82
C PRO A 687 -29.20 -7.67 -11.48
N LYS A 688 -28.22 -8.50 -11.10
CA LYS A 688 -28.20 -9.24 -9.83
C LYS A 688 -26.94 -8.93 -9.04
N ILE A 689 -27.08 -8.70 -7.74
CA ILE A 689 -25.93 -8.48 -6.86
C ILE A 689 -25.08 -9.75 -6.71
N LEU A 690 -23.77 -9.58 -6.49
CA LEU A 690 -22.83 -10.68 -6.25
C LEU A 690 -23.05 -11.45 -4.94
N GLY A 691 -23.81 -10.89 -4.00
CA GLY A 691 -24.23 -11.53 -2.77
C GLY A 691 -24.83 -10.54 -1.79
N GLU A 692 -25.71 -11.01 -0.91
CA GLU A 692 -26.35 -10.15 0.10
C GLU A 692 -25.33 -9.69 1.15
N GLY A 693 -25.48 -8.44 1.62
CA GLY A 693 -24.64 -7.85 2.68
C GLY A 693 -23.17 -7.58 2.30
N LEU A 694 -22.69 -7.98 1.12
CA LEU A 694 -21.29 -7.84 0.72
C LEU A 694 -20.88 -6.37 0.52
N ARG A 695 -20.04 -5.84 1.42
CA ARG A 695 -19.55 -4.46 1.36
C ARG A 695 -18.33 -4.32 0.44
N GLN A 696 -18.53 -4.45 -0.88
CA GLN A 696 -17.47 -4.51 -1.90
C GLN A 696 -16.98 -3.11 -2.33
N THR A 697 -15.75 -3.01 -2.87
CA THR A 697 -15.21 -1.83 -3.56
C THR A 697 -14.06 -2.26 -4.48
N TYR A 698 -13.88 -1.57 -5.61
CA TYR A 698 -12.79 -1.76 -6.58
C TYR A 698 -12.82 -3.13 -7.27
N ILE A 699 -13.00 -3.14 -8.60
CA ILE A 699 -13.13 -4.37 -9.39
C ILE A 699 -11.82 -4.70 -10.10
N GLY A 700 -11.30 -5.90 -9.88
CA GLY A 700 -10.58 -6.66 -10.90
C GLY A 700 -11.49 -7.77 -11.44
N LEU A 701 -11.62 -7.91 -12.76
CA LEU A 701 -12.50 -8.90 -13.41
C LEU A 701 -11.80 -9.51 -14.63
N VAL A 702 -11.77 -10.85 -14.70
CA VAL A 702 -11.35 -11.62 -15.87
C VAL A 702 -12.27 -12.82 -16.09
N CYS A 703 -12.30 -13.33 -17.33
CA CYS A 703 -12.99 -14.54 -17.74
C CYS A 703 -11.97 -15.67 -17.98
N GLY A 704 -12.17 -16.81 -17.34
CA GLY A 704 -11.36 -18.01 -17.48
C GLY A 704 -11.57 -18.73 -18.81
N ARG A 705 -10.66 -19.66 -19.14
CA ARG A 705 -10.75 -20.49 -20.35
C ARG A 705 -11.90 -21.52 -20.33
N ASP A 706 -12.56 -21.66 -19.19
CA ASP A 706 -13.77 -22.46 -18.93
C ASP A 706 -15.03 -21.59 -18.80
N ASP A 707 -14.96 -20.33 -19.24
CA ASP A 707 -15.99 -19.29 -19.15
C ASP A 707 -16.44 -18.95 -17.71
N ALA A 708 -15.63 -19.31 -16.71
CA ALA A 708 -15.82 -18.87 -15.34
C ALA A 708 -15.37 -17.41 -15.16
N LEU A 709 -16.15 -16.60 -14.44
CA LEU A 709 -15.75 -15.23 -14.10
C LEU A 709 -15.03 -15.22 -12.75
N HIS A 710 -13.86 -14.59 -12.73
CA HIS A 710 -13.07 -14.35 -11.54
C HIS A 710 -13.12 -12.87 -11.20
N ALA A 711 -13.80 -12.54 -10.10
CA ALA A 711 -13.83 -11.20 -9.55
C ALA A 711 -12.87 -11.12 -8.35
N VAL A 712 -12.08 -10.06 -8.26
CA VAL A 712 -11.27 -9.72 -7.07
C VAL A 712 -11.58 -8.29 -6.65
N PHE A 713 -11.66 -8.06 -5.34
CA PHE A 713 -12.10 -6.78 -4.79
C PHE A 713 -11.67 -6.56 -3.34
N ARG A 714 -11.80 -5.31 -2.87
CA ARG A 714 -11.78 -4.96 -1.45
C ARG A 714 -13.14 -5.34 -0.84
N LEU A 715 -13.15 -6.19 0.19
CA LEU A 715 -14.35 -6.54 0.96
C LEU A 715 -14.23 -6.06 2.40
N TRP A 716 -15.15 -5.21 2.83
CA TRP A 716 -15.20 -4.76 4.23
C TRP A 716 -15.82 -5.82 5.15
N LYS A 717 -15.12 -6.09 6.25
CA LYS A 717 -15.57 -6.85 7.41
C LYS A 717 -15.77 -5.92 8.61
N SER A 718 -16.50 -6.39 9.62
CA SER A 718 -16.92 -5.61 10.78
C SER A 718 -17.18 -6.51 11.98
N GLN A 719 -16.54 -6.22 13.12
CA GLN A 719 -16.76 -6.87 14.40
C GLN A 719 -16.61 -8.41 14.36
N GLU A 720 -15.67 -8.88 13.55
CA GLU A 720 -15.28 -10.29 13.41
C GLU A 720 -13.75 -10.46 13.60
N PRO A 721 -13.25 -11.65 13.98
CA PRO A 721 -11.81 -11.91 14.07
C PRO A 721 -11.07 -11.63 12.76
N PRO A 722 -9.85 -11.09 12.77
CA PRO A 722 -9.00 -10.80 13.95
C PRO A 722 -9.27 -9.45 14.64
N HIS A 723 -10.32 -8.71 14.25
CA HIS A 723 -10.58 -7.35 14.73
C HIS A 723 -12.02 -7.18 15.25
N PRO A 724 -12.39 -7.90 16.33
CA PRO A 724 -13.78 -7.97 16.82
C PRO A 724 -14.36 -6.65 17.32
N LEU A 725 -13.52 -5.64 17.60
CA LEU A 725 -13.95 -4.31 18.07
C LEU A 725 -14.08 -3.26 16.94
N SER A 726 -13.76 -3.62 15.69
CA SER A 726 -13.54 -2.65 14.61
C SER A 726 -13.98 -3.16 13.22
N ILE A 727 -13.89 -2.31 12.20
CA ILE A 727 -13.97 -2.67 10.78
C ILE A 727 -12.58 -2.99 10.23
N PHE A 728 -12.51 -3.74 9.14
CA PHE A 728 -11.29 -3.90 8.35
C PHE A 728 -11.62 -4.27 6.91
N ALA A 729 -10.77 -3.85 5.96
CA ALA A 729 -10.92 -4.20 4.56
C ALA A 729 -9.96 -5.35 4.20
N THR A 730 -10.48 -6.37 3.51
CA THR A 730 -9.75 -7.56 3.06
C THR A 730 -9.62 -7.58 1.54
N LEU A 731 -8.61 -8.28 1.01
CA LEU A 731 -8.56 -8.64 -0.41
C LEU A 731 -9.27 -9.98 -0.58
N SER A 732 -10.33 -10.03 -1.38
CA SER A 732 -11.17 -11.21 -1.58
C SER A 732 -11.35 -11.55 -3.05
N HIS A 733 -11.44 -12.85 -3.35
CA HIS A 733 -11.80 -13.41 -4.66
C HIS A 733 -13.22 -13.99 -4.61
N GLN A 734 -13.92 -13.94 -5.74
CA GLN A 734 -15.24 -14.55 -5.91
C GLN A 734 -15.34 -15.17 -7.31
N LEU A 735 -15.82 -16.41 -7.35
CA LEU A 735 -15.96 -17.21 -8.57
C LEU A 735 -17.43 -17.27 -9.01
N LYS A 736 -17.68 -17.11 -10.31
CA LYS A 736 -18.92 -17.56 -10.96
C LYS A 736 -18.57 -18.55 -12.07
N PRO A 737 -18.85 -19.86 -11.92
CA PRO A 737 -18.74 -20.81 -13.03
C PRO A 737 -19.60 -20.37 -14.22
N ALA A 738 -19.24 -20.75 -15.45
CA ALA A 738 -19.93 -20.34 -16.68
C ALA A 738 -21.46 -20.45 -16.59
N GLU A 739 -21.94 -21.62 -16.17
CA GLU A 739 -23.34 -21.86 -15.82
C GLU A 739 -23.49 -21.96 -14.30
N GLY A 740 -24.45 -21.23 -13.73
CA GLY A 740 -24.67 -21.13 -12.29
C GLY A 740 -24.53 -19.71 -11.71
N ALA A 741 -24.55 -19.62 -10.38
CA ALA A 741 -24.50 -18.38 -9.61
C ALA A 741 -23.07 -18.01 -9.15
N TRP A 742 -22.91 -16.80 -8.63
CA TRP A 742 -21.71 -16.41 -7.88
C TRP A 742 -21.61 -17.23 -6.59
N GLN A 743 -20.42 -17.73 -6.29
CA GLN A 743 -20.10 -18.43 -5.04
C GLN A 743 -19.83 -17.42 -3.91
N SER A 744 -19.78 -17.86 -2.65
CA SER A 744 -19.37 -16.99 -1.53
C SER A 744 -17.93 -16.47 -1.72
N PRO A 745 -17.60 -15.23 -1.34
CA PRO A 745 -16.24 -14.72 -1.42
C PRO A 745 -15.24 -15.51 -0.57
N GLN A 746 -14.10 -15.87 -1.17
CA GLN A 746 -12.93 -16.36 -0.47
C GLN A 746 -12.05 -15.18 -0.08
N VAL A 747 -11.74 -15.03 1.21
CA VAL A 747 -10.75 -14.04 1.67
C VAL A 747 -9.36 -14.54 1.31
N LEU A 748 -8.60 -13.74 0.56
CA LEU A 748 -7.22 -14.05 0.18
C LEU A 748 -6.23 -13.44 1.15
N VAL A 749 -6.37 -12.14 1.47
CA VAL A 749 -5.41 -11.40 2.31
C VAL A 749 -6.14 -10.51 3.34
N ILE A 750 -5.67 -10.56 4.58
CA ILE A 750 -6.13 -9.73 5.71
C ILE A 750 -5.00 -8.73 6.07
N PRO A 751 -5.31 -7.43 6.28
CA PRO A 751 -4.32 -6.41 6.62
C PRO A 751 -3.76 -6.58 8.04
N PRO A 752 -2.59 -5.97 8.36
CA PRO A 752 -1.96 -6.09 9.69
C PRO A 752 -2.65 -5.29 10.82
N PHE A 753 -3.60 -4.43 10.47
CA PHE A 753 -4.37 -3.58 11.37
C PHE A 753 -5.82 -3.45 10.91
N SER A 754 -6.68 -3.08 11.87
CA SER A 754 -8.07 -2.72 11.62
C SER A 754 -8.20 -1.30 11.03
N GLU A 755 -9.41 -0.75 11.04
CA GLU A 755 -9.76 0.53 10.45
C GLU A 755 -9.63 0.53 8.91
N TYR A 756 -9.31 1.69 8.32
CA TYR A 756 -9.28 1.88 6.89
C TYR A 756 -7.99 1.34 6.25
N SER A 757 -8.13 0.36 5.37
CA SER A 757 -7.05 -0.18 4.54
C SER A 757 -7.43 -0.17 3.05
N VAL A 758 -6.40 -0.20 2.21
CA VAL A 758 -6.54 -0.26 0.75
C VAL A 758 -5.57 -1.31 0.23
N PHE A 759 -6.10 -2.28 -0.51
CA PHE A 759 -5.30 -3.14 -1.38
C PHE A 759 -5.35 -2.55 -2.78
N TYR A 760 -4.24 -1.97 -3.24
CA TYR A 760 -4.08 -1.40 -4.59
C TYR A 760 -3.93 -2.52 -5.66
N HIS A 761 -4.81 -3.51 -5.58
CA HIS A 761 -4.72 -4.78 -6.29
C HIS A 761 -5.00 -4.64 -7.79
N ARG A 762 -4.57 -5.64 -8.55
CA ARG A 762 -4.69 -5.75 -10.00
C ARG A 762 -4.82 -7.22 -10.37
N LEU A 763 -5.88 -7.59 -11.08
CA LEU A 763 -6.08 -8.94 -11.59
C LEU A 763 -5.78 -8.99 -13.08
N THR A 764 -4.92 -9.91 -13.50
CA THR A 764 -4.63 -10.23 -14.90
C THR A 764 -4.72 -11.74 -15.14
N ILE A 765 -4.79 -12.14 -16.41
CA ILE A 765 -4.86 -13.54 -16.84
C ILE A 765 -3.88 -13.76 -17.99
N ASP A 766 -3.22 -14.92 -18.02
CA ASP A 766 -2.27 -15.29 -19.07
C ASP A 766 -2.94 -16.11 -20.20
N ARG A 767 -2.21 -16.42 -21.28
CA ARG A 767 -2.73 -17.19 -22.42
C ARG A 767 -3.03 -18.65 -22.09
N LEU A 768 -2.50 -19.15 -20.97
CA LEU A 768 -2.81 -20.47 -20.41
C LEU A 768 -4.06 -20.45 -19.50
N GLY A 769 -4.65 -19.27 -19.22
CA GLY A 769 -5.81 -19.11 -18.35
C GLY A 769 -5.47 -19.05 -16.86
N ARG A 770 -4.19 -18.84 -16.51
CA ARG A 770 -3.73 -18.75 -15.12
C ARG A 770 -3.94 -17.33 -14.61
N LEU A 771 -4.40 -17.21 -13.37
CA LEU A 771 -4.68 -15.92 -12.73
C LEU A 771 -3.41 -15.35 -12.10
N PHE A 772 -3.25 -14.03 -12.21
CA PHE A 772 -2.16 -13.28 -11.58
C PHE A 772 -2.74 -12.07 -10.85
N LEU A 773 -2.47 -11.96 -9.55
CA LEU A 773 -3.04 -10.94 -8.67
C LEU A 773 -1.92 -10.18 -7.96
N SER A 774 -1.53 -9.05 -8.55
CA SER A 774 -0.57 -8.11 -7.96
C SER A 774 -1.26 -7.25 -6.91
N TYR A 775 -0.66 -7.08 -5.73
CA TYR A 775 -1.19 -6.21 -4.68
C TYR A 775 -0.09 -5.62 -3.79
N ASP A 776 -0.38 -4.47 -3.20
CA ASP A 776 0.28 -3.96 -2.01
C ASP A 776 -0.78 -3.49 -1.01
N CYS A 777 -0.46 -3.57 0.29
CA CYS A 777 -1.39 -3.29 1.38
C CYS A 777 -1.02 -1.97 2.08
N TRP A 778 -1.88 -0.97 1.90
CA TRP A 778 -1.77 0.33 2.53
C TRP A 778 -2.71 0.40 3.75
N SER A 779 -2.23 0.98 4.85
CA SER A 779 -2.94 1.10 6.13
C SER A 779 -3.19 2.57 6.47
N THR A 780 -4.33 2.90 7.08
CA THR A 780 -4.64 4.26 7.52
C THR A 780 -3.65 4.80 8.55
N TYR A 781 -3.05 3.95 9.39
CA TYR A 781 -2.16 4.35 10.48
C TYR A 781 -0.84 4.90 9.95
N TRP A 782 -0.65 6.22 10.09
CA TRP A 782 0.45 6.91 9.41
C TRP A 782 1.82 6.52 9.97
N PHE A 783 2.00 6.42 11.29
CA PHE A 783 3.24 5.97 11.94
C PHE A 783 3.82 4.69 11.31
N TYR A 784 3.01 3.64 11.18
CA TYR A 784 3.41 2.38 10.55
C TYR A 784 3.84 2.56 9.08
N ARG A 785 3.17 3.41 8.29
CA ARG A 785 3.58 3.72 6.90
C ARG A 785 4.87 4.55 6.84
N ASN A 786 5.05 5.49 7.76
CA ASN A 786 6.24 6.34 7.84
C ASN A 786 7.47 5.57 8.28
N ASP A 787 7.31 4.55 9.12
CA ASP A 787 8.39 3.66 9.48
C ASP A 787 8.66 2.62 8.38
N ARG A 788 7.64 1.91 7.85
CA ARG A 788 7.82 0.87 6.83
C ARG A 788 8.45 1.42 5.54
N ALA A 789 9.65 0.94 5.23
CA ALA A 789 10.47 1.45 4.13
C ALA A 789 10.39 0.66 2.81
N GLU A 790 9.69 -0.47 2.78
CA GLU A 790 9.50 -1.29 1.58
C GLU A 790 8.32 -0.80 0.74
N THR A 791 8.46 -0.89 -0.59
CA THR A 791 7.50 -0.35 -1.57
C THR A 791 7.17 -1.31 -2.73
N GLY A 792 7.63 -2.57 -2.67
CA GLY A 792 7.33 -3.57 -3.70
C GLY A 792 5.97 -4.24 -3.50
N ARG A 793 5.37 -4.73 -4.59
CA ARG A 793 4.11 -5.48 -4.57
C ARG A 793 4.36 -6.97 -4.36
N ALA A 794 3.44 -7.63 -3.68
CA ALA A 794 3.31 -9.07 -3.72
C ALA A 794 2.51 -9.49 -4.96
N LEU A 795 2.76 -10.71 -5.45
CA LEU A 795 2.04 -11.30 -6.57
C LEU A 795 1.55 -12.69 -6.16
N LEU A 796 0.23 -12.87 -6.11
CA LEU A 796 -0.36 -14.21 -6.04
C LEU A 796 -0.57 -14.76 -7.46
N THR A 797 -0.45 -16.07 -7.61
CA THR A 797 -0.91 -16.77 -8.81
C THR A 797 -1.83 -17.93 -8.46
N SER A 798 -2.80 -18.20 -9.34
CA SER A 798 -3.61 -19.41 -9.30
C SER A 798 -3.54 -20.13 -10.66
N PRO A 799 -2.97 -21.34 -10.71
CA PRO A 799 -2.87 -22.13 -11.94
C PRO A 799 -4.13 -22.98 -12.23
N ASP A 800 -5.14 -22.97 -11.36
CA ASP A 800 -6.24 -23.95 -11.34
C ASP A 800 -7.66 -23.34 -11.31
N GLY A 801 -7.78 -22.07 -11.72
CA GLY A 801 -9.07 -21.34 -11.76
C GLY A 801 -9.49 -20.74 -10.42
N GLY A 802 -8.53 -20.31 -9.60
CA GLY A 802 -8.78 -19.65 -8.32
C GLY A 802 -9.11 -20.60 -7.17
N ARG A 803 -8.82 -21.92 -7.31
CA ARG A 803 -9.10 -22.93 -6.26
C ARG A 803 -7.96 -22.98 -5.25
N THR A 804 -6.73 -22.94 -5.73
CA THR A 804 -5.52 -22.74 -4.92
C THR A 804 -4.80 -21.48 -5.37
N TRP A 805 -4.12 -20.83 -4.42
CA TRP A 805 -3.28 -19.66 -4.66
C TRP A 805 -1.93 -19.86 -3.98
N LYS A 806 -0.83 -19.53 -4.65
CA LYS A 806 0.49 -19.35 -4.03
C LYS A 806 1.02 -17.94 -4.28
N LEU A 807 2.08 -17.56 -3.58
CA LEU A 807 2.90 -16.43 -4.00
C LEU A 807 3.70 -16.87 -5.23
N ALA A 808 3.77 -16.02 -6.25
CA ALA A 808 4.34 -16.40 -7.54
C ALA A 808 5.87 -16.40 -7.50
N ASP A 809 6.48 -17.38 -8.16
CA ASP A 809 7.90 -17.43 -8.45
C ASP A 809 8.16 -17.18 -9.95
N GLN A 810 9.43 -17.01 -10.34
CA GLN A 810 9.79 -16.75 -11.73
C GLN A 810 9.41 -17.89 -12.69
N THR A 811 9.30 -19.14 -12.23
CA THR A 811 8.88 -20.28 -13.07
C THR A 811 7.39 -20.22 -13.41
N ASP A 812 6.56 -19.61 -12.56
CA ASP A 812 5.17 -19.30 -12.90
C ASP A 812 5.10 -18.28 -14.03
N LEU A 813 5.92 -17.23 -13.98
CA LEU A 813 5.89 -16.13 -14.95
C LEU A 813 6.44 -16.51 -16.32
N THR A 814 7.47 -17.35 -16.37
CA THR A 814 8.31 -17.55 -17.56
C THR A 814 7.88 -18.71 -18.46
N ARG A 815 6.70 -19.31 -18.22
CA ARG A 815 6.15 -20.42 -19.01
C ARG A 815 5.60 -19.94 -20.37
N LEU A 816 6.44 -20.07 -21.39
CA LEU A 816 6.12 -19.72 -22.79
C LEU A 816 5.13 -20.69 -23.47
N VAL A 817 4.50 -20.23 -24.54
CA VAL A 817 3.71 -21.03 -25.49
C VAL A 817 4.10 -20.71 -26.95
N PRO A 818 3.90 -21.62 -27.91
CA PRO A 818 4.00 -21.29 -29.34
C PRO A 818 2.95 -20.23 -29.73
N LEU A 819 3.30 -19.35 -30.67
CA LEU A 819 2.33 -18.42 -31.27
C LEU A 819 1.12 -19.18 -31.84
N PRO A 820 -0.11 -18.65 -31.69
CA PRO A 820 -1.26 -19.09 -32.47
C PRO A 820 -0.99 -18.96 -33.97
N GLN A 821 -1.49 -19.93 -34.74
CA GLN A 821 -1.46 -19.90 -36.21
C GLN A 821 -2.58 -19.03 -36.81
#